data_AF-A0A433X836-F1
#
_entry.id   AF-A0A433X836-F1
#
_cell.length_a   1.000
_cell.length_b   1.000
_cell.length_c   1.000
_cell.angle_alpha   90.00
_cell.angle_beta   90.00
_cell.angle_gamma   90.00
#
_symmetry.space_group_name_H-M   'P 1'
#
loop_
_entity.id
_entity.type
_entity.pdbx_description
1 polymer ?
#
loop_
_entity_poly.entity_id
_entity_poly.type
_entity_poly.pdbx_seq_one_letter_code
_entity_poly.pdbx_strand_id
1 'polypeptide(L)'
;MAWPELGVLRARRPRRFIGAQSGSVAVIFALTLPVILGVSALVAEYGAGLIDHSENQRIADLAAYAGALAFSATSDEDAMDAAARAIVTANGRDGATAVVELVSSPRSADNQAVHVRVNSENRLILATILPGVADTLAIRAEAFAELGSAPRQMAGCILALSGVQSGVTLTGGTSIVAHDCAVSSNNTVTVPCGTGITAAMVNYNSGTPPNVGCNGISGPVNRAATEDPLADASGVILAQQRMPTVAALTGPAAPAAPLAPTVPNGTNVNLAWNSQSGVPSGCTAVWTTTPSARWTMSCNSGQTYNFGNFTIGGGIQLVFQTNGAQPTTYNFTGTLQTASTMSFGNGNYNFRANLQTAGTTTFGNGNIHVGGNLQLTGTNTFGNGNKTVVGNFTTSGGGVQSFGTGNVHVGGDFTLNASGGHTFGAGNFTLAKGLRTGGGTVNTFGAGTYRMGRNASDCSGGGLVSICNTSTLTIAGPSTFELHSGFFNTGGARLNLGVGTASSFWFGPSSSGQAIRQGGGAITVMGDQTTPAPRFEMAGHVDVASGGGSCLTIPAAAHHDIRGDFTSAGGTIMGAGVYTIDGHFALGANGGGAVTCNGTSVGLHGTGVTIVLSGRTTSTSWACQNQVFCVTAGYSNVRLLAPTTGPYTGLAVVGPTDPTITHGAVFSGGADAVLSGAFYLPNGPISMTGGASIGGAGGAERCLQLVGSRITLEGGTTAASECVLAEAEGGANGGRVRLVQ
;
A
#
# COMPACT_ATOMS: atom_id res chain seq x y z
N MET A 1 20.45 -31.18 71.36
CA MET A 1 21.87 -30.99 71.72
C MET A 1 22.01 -29.52 72.09
N ALA A 2 21.82 -29.10 73.34
CA ALA A 2 22.62 -29.40 74.54
C ALA A 2 24.09 -28.94 74.38
N TRP A 3 24.41 -27.92 75.18
CA TRP A 3 25.67 -27.21 75.36
C TRP A 3 26.86 -28.13 75.74
N PRO A 4 28.08 -27.58 75.73
CA PRO A 4 28.79 -27.56 77.01
C PRO A 4 29.43 -26.21 77.35
N GLU A 5 29.42 -25.96 78.66
CA GLU A 5 29.86 -24.77 79.37
C GLU A 5 31.39 -24.65 79.52
N LEU A 6 31.81 -23.38 79.44
CA LEU A 6 32.69 -22.62 80.35
C LEU A 6 33.59 -23.33 81.38
N GLY A 7 34.85 -22.86 81.40
CA GLY A 7 35.76 -22.86 82.56
C GLY A 7 37.23 -22.59 82.16
N VAL A 8 37.73 -21.35 82.04
CA VAL A 8 38.37 -20.53 83.13
C VAL A 8 39.73 -21.17 83.55
N LEU A 9 40.95 -20.61 83.45
CA LEU A 9 41.55 -19.27 83.32
C LEU A 9 43.02 -19.39 82.85
N ARG A 10 43.59 -18.35 82.24
CA ARG A 10 44.74 -17.60 82.80
C ARG A 10 45.18 -16.44 81.90
N ALA A 11 45.33 -15.29 82.54
CA ALA A 11 45.77 -14.04 81.93
C ALA A 11 47.21 -14.12 81.39
N ARG A 12 47.40 -13.67 80.14
CA ARG A 12 48.62 -12.99 79.68
C ARG A 12 48.24 -11.83 78.76
N ARG A 13 48.70 -10.64 79.16
CA ARG A 13 48.58 -9.36 78.44
C ARG A 13 49.08 -9.47 76.99
N PRO A 14 48.53 -8.66 76.07
CA PRO A 14 49.32 -8.03 75.02
C PRO A 14 49.36 -6.51 75.26
N ARG A 15 50.49 -6.03 75.81
CA ARG A 15 50.94 -4.64 75.67
C ARG A 15 51.36 -4.40 74.21
N ARG A 16 50.39 -4.38 73.28
CA ARG A 16 50.70 -4.20 71.85
C ARG A 16 49.67 -3.38 71.06
N PHE A 17 49.00 -2.44 71.71
CA PHE A 17 48.10 -1.48 71.04
C PHE A 17 48.58 -0.01 71.03
N ILE A 18 49.73 0.31 71.62
CA ILE A 18 50.23 1.70 71.73
C ILE A 18 51.31 2.02 70.66
N GLY A 19 51.51 1.14 69.67
CA GLY A 19 52.50 1.33 68.60
C GLY A 19 52.05 0.90 67.21
N ALA A 20 50.74 0.83 66.95
CA ALA A 20 50.20 0.42 65.66
C ALA A 20 49.82 1.63 64.80
N GLN A 21 50.58 1.90 63.73
CA GLN A 21 50.28 2.93 62.72
C GLN A 21 48.97 2.67 61.94
N SER A 22 48.34 1.50 62.12
CA SER A 22 47.03 1.16 61.54
C SER A 22 45.83 1.86 62.21
N GLY A 23 46.01 2.49 63.38
CA GLY A 23 44.94 3.23 64.07
C GLY A 23 44.63 4.61 63.46
N SER A 24 45.62 5.28 62.87
CA SER A 24 45.43 6.58 62.21
C SER A 24 44.52 6.48 60.99
N VAL A 25 44.60 5.38 60.25
CA VAL A 25 43.71 5.09 59.11
C VAL A 25 42.25 4.94 59.58
N ALA A 26 42.02 4.33 60.75
CA ALA A 26 40.67 4.17 61.30
C ALA A 26 40.05 5.51 61.72
N VAL A 27 40.83 6.44 62.27
CA VAL A 27 40.36 7.78 62.65
C VAL A 27 40.09 8.64 61.42
N ILE A 28 40.98 8.61 60.42
CA ILE A 28 40.76 9.29 59.13
C ILE A 28 39.49 8.74 58.47
N PHE A 29 39.36 7.42 58.36
CA PHE A 29 38.18 6.77 57.80
C PHE A 29 36.89 7.13 58.54
N ALA A 30 36.92 7.14 59.88
CA ALA A 30 35.76 7.50 60.70
C ALA A 30 35.31 8.97 60.52
N LEU A 31 36.24 9.88 60.22
CA LEU A 31 35.94 11.29 59.96
C LEU A 31 35.57 11.58 58.50
N THR A 32 36.16 10.87 57.53
CA THR A 32 35.88 11.09 56.09
C THR A 32 34.65 10.36 55.60
N LEU A 33 34.31 9.20 56.19
CA LEU A 33 33.19 8.38 55.74
C LEU A 33 31.84 9.13 55.79
N PRO A 34 31.48 9.86 56.87
CA PRO A 34 30.23 10.63 56.91
C PRO A 34 30.18 11.74 55.85
N VAL A 35 31.31 12.39 55.57
CA VAL A 35 31.40 13.46 54.55
C VAL A 35 31.19 12.89 53.15
N ILE A 36 31.83 11.76 52.83
CA ILE A 36 31.67 11.10 51.53
C ILE A 36 30.23 10.62 51.36
N LEU A 37 29.65 9.98 52.38
CA LEU A 37 28.25 9.53 52.34
C LEU A 37 27.27 10.70 52.21
N GLY A 38 27.49 11.81 52.90
CA GLY A 38 26.66 13.03 52.80
C GLY A 38 26.72 13.67 51.41
N VAL A 39 27.91 13.73 50.79
CA VAL A 39 28.05 14.25 49.41
C VAL A 39 27.43 13.30 48.40
N SER A 40 27.61 11.98 48.53
CA SER A 40 26.99 11.00 47.64
C SER A 40 25.46 11.01 47.74
N ALA A 41 24.92 11.16 48.96
CA ALA A 41 23.49 11.35 49.19
C ALA A 41 22.95 12.58 48.47
N LEU A 42 23.62 13.74 48.63
CA LEU A 42 23.23 14.98 47.99
C LEU A 42 23.27 14.88 46.46
N VAL A 43 24.29 14.24 45.89
CA VAL A 43 24.40 14.03 44.43
C VAL A 43 23.26 13.17 43.90
N ALA A 44 22.91 12.08 44.59
CA ALA A 44 21.82 11.20 44.18
C ALA A 44 20.47 11.92 44.21
N GLU A 45 20.19 12.68 45.27
CA GLU A 45 18.91 13.37 45.46
C GLU A 45 18.79 14.62 44.59
N TYR A 46 19.87 15.36 44.37
CA TYR A 46 19.90 16.43 43.36
C TYR A 46 19.71 15.88 41.94
N GLY A 47 20.29 14.71 41.65
CA GLY A 47 20.07 14.00 40.38
C GLY A 47 18.59 13.63 40.16
N ALA A 48 17.91 13.13 41.20
CA ALA A 48 16.47 12.89 41.16
C ALA A 48 15.68 14.20 40.94
N GLY A 49 16.08 15.29 41.61
CA GLY A 49 15.47 16.61 41.41
C GLY A 49 15.64 17.16 39.99
N LEU A 50 16.75 16.86 39.31
CA LEU A 50 16.95 17.28 37.92
C LEU A 50 16.06 16.50 36.94
N ILE A 51 15.84 15.21 37.19
CA ILE A 51 14.89 14.38 36.42
C ILE A 51 13.47 14.94 36.59
N ASP A 52 13.09 15.24 37.82
CA ASP A 52 11.81 15.87 38.13
C ASP A 52 11.64 17.24 37.44
N HIS A 53 12.71 18.03 37.36
CA HIS A 53 12.69 19.31 36.64
C HIS A 53 12.45 19.11 35.13
N SER A 54 13.12 18.15 34.49
CA SER A 54 12.91 17.86 33.07
C SER A 54 11.49 17.38 32.77
N GLU A 55 10.89 16.59 33.66
CA GLU A 55 9.51 16.16 33.50
C GLU A 55 8.51 17.31 33.73
N ASN A 56 8.74 18.13 34.76
CA ASN A 56 7.94 19.32 35.01
C ASN A 56 8.02 20.32 33.85
N GLN A 57 9.18 20.44 33.19
CA GLN A 57 9.33 21.28 32.00
C GLN A 57 8.45 20.78 30.84
N ARG A 58 8.48 19.47 30.56
CA ARG A 58 7.60 18.86 29.55
C ARG A 58 6.12 19.09 29.86
N ILE A 59 5.73 18.96 31.13
CA ILE A 59 4.34 19.21 31.57
C ILE A 59 3.98 20.70 31.43
N ALA A 60 4.89 21.61 31.81
CA ALA A 60 4.69 23.05 31.68
C ALA A 60 4.53 23.46 30.20
N ASP A 61 5.37 22.93 29.31
CA ASP A 61 5.30 23.19 27.86
C ASP A 61 3.95 22.72 27.28
N LEU A 62 3.52 21.50 27.61
CA LEU A 62 2.23 20.97 27.18
C LEU A 62 1.05 21.77 27.75
N ALA A 63 1.11 22.16 29.02
CA ALA A 63 0.06 22.91 29.69
C ALA A 63 -0.04 24.35 29.17
N ALA A 64 1.08 25.03 28.92
CA ALA A 64 1.12 26.35 28.32
C ALA A 64 0.54 26.31 26.90
N TYR A 65 0.92 25.31 26.11
CA TYR A 65 0.40 25.12 24.76
C TYR A 65 -1.11 24.86 24.75
N ALA A 66 -1.60 23.93 25.61
CA ALA A 66 -3.01 23.62 25.70
C ALA A 66 -3.86 24.80 26.20
N GLY A 67 -3.35 25.55 27.19
CA GLY A 67 -3.99 26.78 27.67
C GLY A 67 -4.07 27.84 26.58
N ALA A 68 -2.96 28.09 25.87
CA ALA A 68 -2.95 29.02 24.75
C ALA A 68 -3.86 28.60 23.60
N LEU A 69 -3.96 27.30 23.30
CA LEU A 69 -4.90 26.79 22.30
C LEU A 69 -6.35 27.04 22.74
N ALA A 70 -6.69 26.72 23.99
CA ALA A 70 -8.03 26.97 24.53
C ALA A 70 -8.38 28.46 24.49
N PHE A 71 -7.48 29.33 24.97
CA PHE A 71 -7.66 30.77 24.94
C PHE A 71 -7.78 31.32 23.51
N SER A 72 -6.96 30.82 22.58
CA SER A 72 -7.03 31.22 21.17
C SER A 72 -8.39 30.91 20.53
N ALA A 73 -9.04 29.82 20.96
CA ALA A 73 -10.33 29.38 20.44
C ALA A 73 -11.53 30.08 21.10
N THR A 74 -11.46 30.37 22.41
CA THR A 74 -12.60 30.86 23.20
C THR A 74 -12.52 32.33 23.60
N SER A 75 -11.31 32.92 23.61
CA SER A 75 -11.03 34.24 24.23
C SER A 75 -11.47 34.32 25.70
N ASP A 76 -11.45 33.17 26.40
CA ASP A 76 -11.91 33.02 27.79
C ASP A 76 -10.77 32.48 28.68
N GLU A 77 -10.41 33.25 29.71
CA GLU A 77 -9.34 32.89 30.67
C GLU A 77 -9.73 31.71 31.57
N ASP A 78 -11.01 31.50 31.85
CA ASP A 78 -11.45 30.35 32.65
C ASP A 78 -11.28 29.04 31.86
N ALA A 79 -11.57 29.07 30.55
CA ALA A 79 -11.34 27.95 29.65
C ALA A 79 -9.84 27.66 29.45
N MET A 80 -9.01 28.71 29.41
CA MET A 80 -7.55 28.63 29.37
C MET A 80 -7.00 27.94 30.62
N ASP A 81 -7.38 28.43 31.81
CA ASP A 81 -6.92 27.88 33.10
C ASP A 81 -7.37 26.41 33.26
N ALA A 82 -8.63 26.11 32.94
CA ALA A 82 -9.16 24.75 32.99
C ALA A 82 -8.38 23.78 32.08
N ALA A 83 -8.08 24.17 30.84
CA ALA A 83 -7.34 23.35 29.89
C ALA A 83 -5.88 23.11 30.32
N ALA A 84 -5.18 24.16 30.75
CA ALA A 84 -3.82 24.04 31.26
C ALA A 84 -3.74 23.16 32.51
N ARG A 85 -4.68 23.32 33.47
CA ARG A 85 -4.75 22.49 34.67
C ARG A 85 -5.11 21.03 34.37
N ALA A 86 -5.94 20.77 33.36
CA ALA A 86 -6.27 19.41 32.95
C ALA A 86 -5.04 18.63 32.47
N ILE A 87 -4.08 19.28 31.80
CA ILE A 87 -2.82 18.67 31.41
C ILE A 87 -1.97 18.33 32.64
N VAL A 88 -1.90 19.24 33.62
CA VAL A 88 -1.12 19.01 34.84
C VAL A 88 -1.72 17.86 35.67
N THR A 89 -3.05 17.78 35.80
CA THR A 89 -3.72 16.69 36.52
C THR A 89 -3.63 15.35 35.78
N ALA A 90 -3.79 15.35 34.45
CA ALA A 90 -3.70 14.13 33.64
C ALA A 90 -2.31 13.48 33.66
N ASN A 91 -1.25 14.27 33.85
CA ASN A 91 0.11 13.77 33.99
C ASN A 91 0.47 13.31 35.43
N GLY A 92 -0.51 13.32 36.35
CA GLY A 92 -0.51 12.48 37.55
C GLY A 92 0.56 12.76 38.62
N ARG A 93 1.07 13.99 38.74
CA ARG A 93 2.02 14.33 39.82
C ARG A 93 1.28 14.73 41.10
N ASP A 94 1.30 13.82 42.09
CA ASP A 94 0.83 14.10 43.44
C ASP A 94 1.58 15.30 44.05
N GLY A 95 0.83 16.32 44.48
CA GLY A 95 1.38 17.54 45.09
C GLY A 95 1.92 18.60 44.13
N ALA A 96 1.84 18.39 42.80
CA ALA A 96 2.21 19.43 41.84
C ALA A 96 1.09 20.50 41.76
N THR A 97 1.46 21.77 41.90
CA THR A 97 0.55 22.91 41.73
C THR A 97 0.90 23.67 40.46
N ALA A 98 -0.12 24.08 39.72
CA ALA A 98 0.02 24.89 38.52
C ALA A 98 -0.48 26.31 38.78
N VAL A 99 0.29 27.30 38.35
CA VAL A 99 -0.17 28.68 38.22
C VAL A 99 -0.22 28.99 36.72
N VAL A 100 -1.38 29.45 36.25
CA VAL A 100 -1.66 29.74 34.84
C VAL A 100 -2.07 31.19 34.75
N GLU A 101 -1.40 31.96 33.89
CA GLU A 101 -1.62 33.40 33.77
C GLU A 101 -1.50 33.81 32.31
N LEU A 102 -2.30 34.81 31.90
CA LEU A 102 -2.11 35.48 30.62
C LEU A 102 -1.18 36.69 30.82
N VAL A 103 -0.04 36.70 30.14
CA VAL A 103 1.00 37.72 30.29
C VAL A 103 1.42 38.28 28.92
N SER A 104 2.23 39.34 28.90
CA SER A 104 2.92 39.74 27.67
C SER A 104 3.97 38.70 27.27
N SER A 105 4.07 38.40 25.97
CA SER A 105 5.05 37.46 25.45
C SER A 105 6.48 37.93 25.78
N PRO A 106 7.34 37.05 26.34
CA PRO A 106 8.75 37.37 26.59
C PRO A 106 9.53 37.75 25.32
N ARG A 107 9.03 37.30 24.16
CA ARG A 107 9.65 37.53 22.85
C ARG A 107 9.25 38.88 22.25
N SER A 108 8.02 39.34 22.48
CA SER A 108 7.49 40.59 21.94
C SER A 108 6.40 41.14 22.86
N ALA A 109 6.60 42.34 23.40
CA ALA A 109 5.64 42.96 24.33
C ALA A 109 4.26 43.23 23.69
N ASP A 110 4.18 43.26 22.35
CA ASP A 110 2.95 43.46 21.58
C ASP A 110 2.08 42.19 21.49
N ASN A 111 2.63 41.01 21.80
CA ASN A 111 1.91 39.74 21.80
C ASN A 111 1.55 39.31 23.22
N GLN A 112 0.45 38.58 23.37
CA GLN A 112 0.12 37.90 24.62
C GLN A 112 0.71 36.48 24.63
N ALA A 113 0.96 35.94 25.80
CA ALA A 113 1.38 34.55 25.99
C ALA A 113 0.69 33.95 27.21
N VAL A 114 0.36 32.67 27.12
CA VAL A 114 -0.06 31.89 28.29
C VAL A 114 1.19 31.40 29.00
N HIS A 115 1.35 31.82 30.25
CA HIS A 115 2.44 31.43 31.11
C HIS A 115 1.96 30.37 32.09
N VAL A 116 2.64 29.22 32.10
CA VAL A 116 2.37 28.13 33.04
C VAL A 116 3.60 27.86 33.88
N ARG A 117 3.41 27.89 35.19
CA ARG A 117 4.39 27.51 36.19
C ARG A 117 3.94 26.25 36.90
N VAL A 118 4.75 25.19 36.80
CA VAL A 118 4.54 23.93 37.51
C VAL A 118 5.50 23.86 38.69
N ASN A 119 4.95 23.73 39.90
CA ASN A 119 5.71 23.59 41.15
C ASN A 119 5.49 22.20 41.73
N SER A 120 6.56 21.47 42.05
CA SER A 120 6.52 20.22 42.83
C SER A 120 7.53 20.22 43.95
N GLU A 121 7.28 19.47 45.02
CA GLU A 121 8.22 19.26 46.12
C GLU A 121 8.77 17.83 46.09
N ASN A 122 10.08 17.68 46.03
CA ASN A 122 10.74 16.38 46.16
C ASN A 122 11.26 16.21 47.59
N ARG A 123 10.96 15.09 48.26
CA ARG A 123 11.40 14.82 49.64
C ARG A 123 12.84 14.34 49.65
N LEU A 124 13.67 14.96 50.47
CA LEU A 124 15.04 14.55 50.73
C LEU A 124 15.06 13.54 51.88
N ILE A 125 15.54 12.33 51.62
CA ILE A 125 15.57 11.20 52.56
C ILE A 125 16.98 11.00 53.13
N LEU A 126 18.01 11.11 52.28
CA LEU A 126 19.40 10.83 52.64
C LEU A 126 20.14 12.08 53.10
N ALA A 127 19.86 13.25 52.51
CA ALA A 127 20.51 14.51 52.88
C ALA A 127 20.12 15.03 54.27
N THR A 128 19.01 14.56 54.85
CA THR A 128 18.56 14.92 56.22
C THR A 128 19.47 14.37 57.33
N ILE A 129 20.40 13.47 57.01
CA ILE A 129 21.45 12.99 57.92
C ILE A 129 22.42 14.13 58.30
N LEU A 130 22.53 15.16 57.45
CA LEU A 130 23.33 16.35 57.74
C LEU A 130 22.49 17.37 58.55
N PRO A 131 22.97 17.83 59.72
CA PRO A 131 22.24 18.82 60.52
C PRO A 131 22.03 20.13 59.74
N GLY A 132 20.79 20.58 59.62
CA GLY A 132 20.42 21.88 59.02
C GLY A 132 20.02 21.86 57.54
N VAL A 133 19.95 20.68 56.90
CA VAL A 133 19.39 20.54 55.54
C VAL A 133 17.86 20.41 55.61
N ALA A 134 17.15 21.08 54.69
CA ALA A 134 15.70 20.98 54.57
C ALA A 134 15.25 19.56 54.21
N ASP A 135 14.03 19.19 54.56
CA ASP A 135 13.42 17.88 54.28
C ASP A 135 12.80 17.80 52.87
N THR A 136 12.66 18.94 52.18
CA THR A 136 12.15 19.01 50.80
C THR A 136 12.99 19.93 49.90
N LEU A 137 12.96 19.63 48.61
CA LEU A 137 13.51 20.43 47.52
C LEU A 137 12.35 20.89 46.62
N ALA A 138 12.13 22.21 46.56
CA ALA A 138 11.14 22.78 45.65
C ALA A 138 11.70 22.85 44.23
N ILE A 139 10.98 22.25 43.28
CA ILE A 139 11.34 22.18 41.86
C ILE A 139 10.30 22.97 41.08
N ARG A 140 10.77 23.94 40.30
CA ARG A 140 9.92 24.80 39.47
C ARG A 140 10.29 24.64 38.01
N ALA A 141 9.29 24.63 37.15
CA ALA A 141 9.42 24.71 35.70
C ALA A 141 8.42 25.74 35.15
N GLU A 142 8.84 26.50 34.17
CA GLU A 142 8.07 27.60 33.57
C GLU A 142 8.06 27.44 32.05
N ALA A 143 6.92 27.72 31.43
CA ALA A 143 6.76 27.71 29.99
C ALA A 143 5.83 28.84 29.53
N PHE A 144 6.11 29.38 28.34
CA PHE A 144 5.33 30.43 27.72
C PHE A 144 4.86 29.97 26.34
N ALA A 145 3.56 30.12 26.06
CA ALA A 145 2.98 29.89 24.74
C ALA A 145 2.43 31.21 24.18
N GLU A 146 3.13 31.78 23.20
CA GLU A 146 2.77 33.03 22.52
C GLU A 146 1.52 32.84 21.64
N LEU A 147 0.61 33.81 21.72
CA LEU A 147 -0.57 33.97 20.88
C LEU A 147 -0.23 34.92 19.74
N GLY A 148 -0.31 34.45 18.50
CA GLY A 148 0.00 35.22 17.30
C GLY A 148 -1.06 36.27 16.97
N SER A 149 -0.63 37.51 16.73
CA SER A 149 -1.46 38.66 16.35
C SER A 149 -1.83 38.68 14.85
N ALA A 150 -2.28 37.55 14.29
CA ALA A 150 -2.85 37.56 12.94
C ALA A 150 -4.35 37.91 13.02
N PRO A 151 -4.89 38.81 12.16
CA PRO A 151 -6.34 38.99 12.07
C PRO A 151 -6.98 37.61 11.83
N ARG A 152 -8.16 37.37 12.41
CA ARG A 152 -8.94 36.12 12.26
C ARG A 152 -9.06 35.77 10.78
N GLN A 153 -8.13 35.00 10.26
CA GLN A 153 -8.15 34.51 8.89
C GLN A 153 -8.98 33.24 8.93
N MET A 154 -10.24 33.35 8.51
CA MET A 154 -11.04 32.15 8.27
C MET A 154 -10.25 31.26 7.33
N ALA A 155 -10.12 29.99 7.72
CA ALA A 155 -9.36 29.03 6.96
C ALA A 155 -9.91 28.97 5.51
N GLY A 156 -9.00 28.96 4.54
CA GLY A 156 -9.35 28.91 3.13
C GLY A 156 -9.74 27.49 2.73
N CYS A 157 -10.86 27.36 2.02
CA CYS A 157 -11.25 26.10 1.40
C CYS A 157 -11.09 26.12 -0.13
N ILE A 158 -10.97 27.31 -0.73
CA ILE A 158 -10.50 27.49 -2.10
C ILE A 158 -9.37 28.52 -2.06
N LEU A 159 -8.16 28.11 -2.44
CA LEU A 159 -6.95 28.94 -2.40
C LEU A 159 -6.27 28.98 -3.76
N ALA A 160 -6.04 30.20 -4.25
CA ALA A 160 -5.12 30.49 -5.34
C ALA A 160 -3.84 31.13 -4.77
N LEU A 161 -2.76 30.35 -4.68
CA LEU A 161 -1.55 30.71 -3.95
C LEU A 161 -0.61 31.64 -4.74
N SER A 162 -0.68 31.66 -6.07
CA SER A 162 0.24 32.47 -6.87
C SER A 162 -0.06 33.97 -6.74
N GLY A 163 0.95 34.76 -6.39
CA GLY A 163 0.88 36.23 -6.46
C GLY A 163 1.07 36.81 -7.86
N VAL A 164 1.41 35.98 -8.86
CA VAL A 164 1.75 36.43 -10.22
C VAL A 164 0.77 35.94 -11.29
N GLN A 165 0.15 34.76 -11.13
CA GLN A 165 -0.86 34.24 -12.05
C GLN A 165 -2.25 34.82 -11.74
N SER A 166 -3.20 34.74 -12.67
CA SER A 166 -4.57 35.24 -12.45
C SER A 166 -5.27 34.43 -11.35
N GLY A 167 -5.41 34.99 -10.14
CA GLY A 167 -5.80 34.29 -8.90
C GLY A 167 -6.99 33.32 -8.98
N VAL A 168 -8.19 33.78 -8.59
CA VAL A 168 -9.45 33.03 -8.75
C VAL A 168 -10.24 33.67 -9.88
N THR A 169 -10.57 32.93 -10.93
CA THR A 169 -11.23 33.47 -12.13
C THR A 169 -12.47 32.67 -12.50
N LEU A 170 -13.61 33.35 -12.62
CA LEU A 170 -14.90 32.78 -13.03
C LEU A 170 -15.32 33.36 -14.39
N THR A 171 -15.89 32.54 -15.28
CA THR A 171 -16.48 33.00 -16.55
C THR A 171 -17.68 32.14 -16.99
N GLY A 172 -18.65 32.76 -17.67
CA GLY A 172 -19.72 32.01 -18.35
C GLY A 172 -20.65 31.20 -17.45
N GLY A 173 -21.38 31.84 -16.52
CA GLY A 173 -22.44 31.16 -15.76
C GLY A 173 -22.00 30.38 -14.53
N THR A 174 -20.74 30.49 -14.12
CA THR A 174 -20.12 29.63 -13.09
C THR A 174 -20.40 30.08 -11.68
N SER A 175 -20.40 29.15 -10.72
CA SER A 175 -20.55 29.47 -9.30
C SER A 175 -19.60 28.71 -8.37
N ILE A 176 -19.22 29.38 -7.29
CA ILE A 176 -18.52 28.81 -6.13
C ILE A 176 -19.45 28.93 -4.91
N VAL A 177 -19.57 27.86 -4.14
CA VAL A 177 -20.32 27.79 -2.88
C VAL A 177 -19.39 27.31 -1.77
N ALA A 178 -19.15 28.18 -0.78
CA ALA A 178 -18.19 28.04 0.31
C ALA A 178 -18.78 28.53 1.64
N HIS A 179 -19.89 27.95 2.12
CA HIS A 179 -20.68 28.57 3.20
C HIS A 179 -19.93 28.73 4.53
N ASP A 180 -19.02 27.81 4.83
CA ASP A 180 -18.36 27.70 6.13
C ASP A 180 -16.87 28.09 6.09
N CYS A 181 -16.37 28.62 4.96
CA CYS A 181 -14.94 28.82 4.73
C CYS A 181 -14.63 29.98 3.78
N ALA A 182 -13.34 30.36 3.71
CA ALA A 182 -12.90 31.46 2.87
C ALA A 182 -12.53 31.02 1.44
N VAL A 183 -12.88 31.85 0.46
CA VAL A 183 -12.28 31.83 -0.89
C VAL A 183 -11.16 32.85 -0.91
N SER A 184 -9.92 32.39 -1.09
CA SER A 184 -8.74 33.22 -0.88
C SER A 184 -7.82 33.22 -2.09
N SER A 185 -7.29 34.40 -2.44
CA SER A 185 -6.33 34.55 -3.53
C SER A 185 -5.20 35.49 -3.19
N ASN A 186 -3.97 35.06 -3.47
CA ASN A 186 -2.79 35.93 -3.44
C ASN A 186 -2.70 36.88 -4.64
N ASN A 187 -3.68 36.86 -5.55
CA ASN A 187 -3.85 37.82 -6.62
C ASN A 187 -5.33 38.22 -6.76
N THR A 188 -5.75 38.62 -7.96
CA THR A 188 -7.13 39.06 -8.25
C THR A 188 -8.14 37.94 -8.09
N VAL A 189 -9.31 38.29 -7.54
CA VAL A 189 -10.55 37.49 -7.64
C VAL A 189 -11.44 38.13 -8.70
N THR A 190 -11.73 37.42 -9.78
CA THR A 190 -12.48 37.93 -10.94
C THR A 190 -13.86 37.26 -11.01
N VAL A 191 -14.92 38.05 -10.80
CA VAL A 191 -16.31 37.58 -10.76
C VAL A 191 -17.19 38.43 -11.70
N PRO A 192 -17.15 38.18 -13.03
CA PRO A 192 -17.97 38.92 -14.00
C PRO A 192 -19.47 38.71 -13.78
N CYS A 193 -20.29 39.61 -14.33
CA CYS A 193 -21.75 39.46 -14.29
C CYS A 193 -22.19 38.09 -14.87
N GLY A 194 -23.13 37.44 -14.19
CA GLY A 194 -23.56 36.08 -14.53
C GLY A 194 -22.70 34.97 -13.89
N THR A 195 -21.71 35.32 -13.07
CA THR A 195 -20.96 34.37 -12.22
C THR A 195 -21.17 34.69 -10.75
N GLY A 196 -20.89 33.75 -9.84
CA GLY A 196 -21.18 33.92 -8.41
C GLY A 196 -20.17 33.26 -7.46
N ILE A 197 -19.86 33.92 -6.36
CA ILE A 197 -19.18 33.35 -5.20
C ILE A 197 -20.06 33.58 -3.97
N THR A 198 -20.49 32.51 -3.32
CA THR A 198 -21.09 32.57 -1.97
C THR A 198 -20.06 32.01 -1.01
N ALA A 199 -19.52 32.82 -0.11
CA ALA A 199 -18.48 32.40 0.81
C ALA A 199 -18.61 33.05 2.19
N ALA A 200 -18.13 32.38 3.24
CA ALA A 200 -18.04 33.00 4.56
C ALA A 200 -17.11 34.22 4.56
N MET A 201 -16.08 34.20 3.70
CA MET A 201 -15.18 35.32 3.45
C MET A 201 -14.54 35.20 2.06
N VAL A 202 -14.25 36.33 1.42
CA VAL A 202 -13.42 36.40 0.21
C VAL A 202 -12.18 37.25 0.48
N ASN A 203 -11.00 36.64 0.38
CA ASN A 203 -9.72 37.32 0.51
C ASN A 203 -9.06 37.52 -0.86
N TYR A 204 -8.51 38.71 -1.09
CA TYR A 204 -7.69 39.02 -2.27
C TYR A 204 -6.40 39.73 -1.86
N ASN A 205 -5.33 39.58 -2.65
CA ASN A 205 -4.06 40.26 -2.41
C ASN A 205 -3.50 40.98 -3.65
N SER A 206 -4.37 41.40 -4.56
CA SER A 206 -4.03 42.27 -5.70
C SER A 206 -4.05 43.76 -5.34
N GLY A 207 -3.50 44.59 -6.23
CA GLY A 207 -3.57 46.06 -6.12
C GLY A 207 -4.98 46.63 -6.37
N THR A 208 -5.82 45.89 -7.10
CA THR A 208 -7.23 46.24 -7.36
C THR A 208 -8.16 45.29 -6.61
N PRO A 209 -9.26 45.79 -6.01
CA PRO A 209 -10.31 44.93 -5.46
C PRO A 209 -10.92 44.00 -6.52
N PRO A 210 -11.60 42.91 -6.09
CA PRO A 210 -12.33 42.04 -6.99
C PRO A 210 -13.31 42.85 -7.86
N ASN A 211 -13.38 42.52 -9.15
CA ASN A 211 -14.33 43.17 -10.06
C ASN A 211 -15.75 42.72 -9.71
N VAL A 212 -16.42 43.46 -8.82
CA VAL A 212 -17.79 43.21 -8.36
C VAL A 212 -18.82 43.76 -9.36
N GLY A 213 -18.85 43.20 -10.56
CA GLY A 213 -19.95 43.44 -11.49
C GLY A 213 -21.20 42.69 -11.02
N CYS A 214 -22.33 43.38 -10.83
CA CYS A 214 -23.65 42.76 -10.61
C CYS A 214 -23.86 41.98 -9.28
N ASN A 215 -23.19 42.36 -8.18
CA ASN A 215 -23.31 41.66 -6.87
C ASN A 215 -22.97 40.16 -6.91
N GLY A 216 -22.01 39.77 -7.76
CA GLY A 216 -21.57 38.37 -7.90
C GLY A 216 -20.87 37.77 -6.68
N ILE A 217 -20.57 38.55 -5.64
CA ILE A 217 -19.97 38.04 -4.40
C ILE A 217 -20.97 38.23 -3.24
N SER A 218 -21.30 37.13 -2.58
CA SER A 218 -22.09 37.08 -1.35
C SER A 218 -21.19 36.65 -0.20
N GLY A 219 -20.80 37.60 0.64
CA GLY A 219 -19.86 37.44 1.74
C GLY A 219 -18.97 38.68 1.94
N PRO A 220 -18.31 38.84 3.11
CA PRO A 220 -17.37 39.92 3.33
C PRO A 220 -16.13 39.78 2.43
N VAL A 221 -15.67 40.91 1.87
CA VAL A 221 -14.49 40.96 0.97
C VAL A 221 -13.36 41.73 1.67
N ASN A 222 -12.23 41.06 1.89
CA ASN A 222 -11.07 41.60 2.60
C ASN A 222 -9.81 41.56 1.74
N ARG A 223 -8.94 42.55 1.92
CA ARG A 223 -7.59 42.52 1.34
C ARG A 223 -6.64 41.85 2.32
N ALA A 224 -6.19 40.63 2.02
CA ALA A 224 -5.30 39.86 2.89
C ALA A 224 -4.48 38.86 2.07
N ALA A 225 -3.19 38.74 2.40
CA ALA A 225 -2.33 37.67 1.88
C ALA A 225 -2.74 36.33 2.48
N THR A 226 -2.66 35.26 1.72
CA THR A 226 -3.02 33.89 2.14
C THR A 226 -1.79 33.01 2.08
N GLU A 227 -1.42 32.41 3.20
CA GLU A 227 -0.36 31.39 3.25
C GLU A 227 -0.88 30.03 2.78
N ASP A 228 0.02 29.11 2.45
CA ASP A 228 -0.33 27.72 2.15
C ASP A 228 -0.57 26.95 3.45
N PRO A 229 -1.81 26.55 3.78
CA PRO A 229 -2.12 25.86 5.03
C PRO A 229 -1.66 24.39 5.05
N LEU A 230 -1.28 23.82 3.89
CA LEU A 230 -0.92 22.40 3.75
C LEU A 230 0.57 22.19 3.46
N ALA A 231 1.37 23.26 3.30
CA ALA A 231 2.79 23.16 2.97
C ALA A 231 3.59 22.29 3.98
N ASP A 232 3.27 22.42 5.27
CA ASP A 232 3.92 21.70 6.36
C ASP A 232 3.10 20.51 6.88
N ALA A 233 2.00 20.16 6.20
CA ALA A 233 1.15 19.04 6.58
C ALA A 233 1.93 17.72 6.52
N SER A 234 1.80 16.89 7.56
CA SER A 234 2.63 15.69 7.72
C SER A 234 2.51 14.72 6.53
N GLY A 235 1.30 14.57 5.99
CA GLY A 235 1.05 13.74 4.81
C GLY A 235 1.66 14.30 3.52
N VAL A 236 1.76 15.63 3.38
CA VAL A 236 2.43 16.26 2.23
C VAL A 236 3.94 16.01 2.27
N ILE A 237 4.56 16.15 3.44
CA ILE A 237 5.98 15.86 3.63
C ILE A 237 6.27 14.38 3.36
N LEU A 238 5.45 13.46 3.87
CA LEU A 238 5.60 12.03 3.63
C LEU A 238 5.41 11.66 2.15
N ALA A 239 4.45 12.30 1.46
CA ALA A 239 4.26 12.17 0.02
C ALA A 239 5.52 12.55 -0.77
N GLN A 240 6.12 13.69 -0.45
CA GLN A 240 7.37 14.15 -1.07
C GLN A 240 8.53 13.18 -0.80
N GLN A 241 8.68 12.69 0.43
CA GLN A 241 9.75 11.76 0.80
C GLN A 241 9.61 10.37 0.18
N ARG A 242 8.37 9.91 -0.07
CA ARG A 242 8.12 8.60 -0.71
C ARG A 242 8.44 8.61 -2.20
N MET A 243 8.25 9.74 -2.89
CA MET A 243 8.34 9.83 -4.35
C MET A 243 9.66 9.31 -4.94
N PRO A 244 10.86 9.64 -4.41
CA PRO A 244 12.13 9.09 -4.93
C PRO A 244 12.22 7.56 -4.83
N THR A 245 11.60 6.95 -3.83
CA THR A 245 11.55 5.49 -3.69
C THR A 245 10.73 4.88 -4.82
N VAL A 246 9.59 5.49 -5.15
CA VAL A 246 8.73 5.05 -6.26
C VAL A 246 9.41 5.24 -7.61
N ALA A 247 10.05 6.40 -7.82
CA ALA A 247 10.81 6.69 -9.03
C ALA A 247 11.99 5.73 -9.26
N ALA A 248 12.45 5.02 -8.22
CA ALA A 248 13.53 4.04 -8.29
C ALA A 248 13.05 2.59 -8.52
N LEU A 249 11.74 2.32 -8.52
CA LEU A 249 11.21 0.96 -8.65
C LEU A 249 11.70 0.26 -9.92
N THR A 250 11.92 -1.05 -9.78
CA THR A 250 12.25 -1.98 -10.86
C THR A 250 11.35 -3.20 -10.80
N GLY A 251 11.05 -3.83 -11.93
CA GLY A 251 10.30 -5.09 -11.99
C GLY A 251 11.11 -6.31 -11.49
N PRO A 252 10.45 -7.45 -11.22
CA PRO A 252 11.16 -8.68 -10.87
C PRO A 252 11.97 -9.22 -12.04
N ALA A 253 13.05 -9.95 -11.73
CA ALA A 253 13.79 -10.71 -12.73
C ALA A 253 12.95 -11.89 -13.24
N ALA A 254 13.08 -12.21 -14.53
CA ALA A 254 12.45 -13.40 -15.10
C ALA A 254 13.06 -14.68 -14.49
N PRO A 255 12.25 -15.70 -14.15
CA PRO A 255 12.77 -16.97 -13.67
C PRO A 255 13.63 -17.69 -14.71
N ALA A 256 14.63 -18.44 -14.26
CA ALA A 256 15.40 -19.34 -15.12
C ALA A 256 14.56 -20.55 -15.54
N ALA A 257 14.85 -21.14 -16.70
CA ALA A 257 14.24 -22.40 -17.12
C ALA A 257 14.77 -23.58 -16.28
N PRO A 258 13.96 -24.63 -16.02
CA PRO A 258 14.45 -25.83 -15.37
C PRO A 258 15.48 -26.56 -16.23
N LEU A 259 16.34 -27.32 -15.57
CA LEU A 259 17.23 -28.27 -16.23
C LEU A 259 16.48 -29.52 -16.68
N ALA A 260 16.91 -30.12 -17.78
CA ALA A 260 16.40 -31.41 -18.24
C ALA A 260 16.75 -32.53 -17.26
N PRO A 261 15.87 -33.54 -17.10
CA PRO A 261 16.17 -34.70 -16.27
C PRO A 261 17.32 -35.49 -16.89
N THR A 262 18.20 -36.04 -16.05
CA THR A 262 19.22 -36.99 -16.50
C THR A 262 18.57 -38.37 -16.58
N VAL A 263 18.33 -38.85 -17.81
CA VAL A 263 17.61 -40.10 -18.08
C VAL A 263 18.53 -41.06 -18.85
N PRO A 264 18.95 -42.19 -18.25
CA PRO A 264 19.74 -43.22 -18.92
C PRO A 264 18.97 -43.88 -20.07
N ASN A 265 19.70 -44.40 -21.07
CA ASN A 265 19.09 -45.21 -22.14
C ASN A 265 18.39 -46.43 -21.54
N GLY A 266 17.21 -46.74 -22.07
CA GLY A 266 16.38 -47.86 -21.61
C GLY A 266 16.01 -48.82 -22.74
N THR A 267 15.36 -49.92 -22.38
CA THR A 267 14.86 -50.93 -23.34
C THR A 267 13.58 -50.45 -24.01
N ASN A 268 13.50 -50.56 -25.35
CA ASN A 268 12.28 -50.23 -26.08
C ASN A 268 11.16 -51.21 -25.69
N VAL A 269 10.00 -50.69 -25.27
CA VAL A 269 8.81 -51.48 -24.94
C VAL A 269 7.78 -51.29 -26.05
N ASN A 270 7.25 -52.39 -26.57
CA ASN A 270 6.14 -52.37 -27.51
C ASN A 270 5.00 -53.27 -26.99
N LEU A 271 3.83 -52.66 -26.75
CA LEU A 271 2.61 -53.31 -26.30
C LEU A 271 1.59 -53.31 -27.45
N ALA A 272 1.60 -54.36 -28.26
CA ALA A 272 0.70 -54.53 -29.39
C ALA A 272 -0.59 -55.26 -28.99
N TRP A 273 -1.48 -55.50 -29.96
CA TRP A 273 -2.62 -56.40 -29.76
C TRP A 273 -2.09 -57.78 -29.36
N ASN A 274 -2.48 -58.26 -28.18
CA ASN A 274 -2.15 -59.57 -27.58
C ASN A 274 -0.67 -60.02 -27.55
N SER A 275 0.28 -59.13 -27.88
CA SER A 275 1.71 -59.41 -27.92
C SER A 275 2.52 -58.25 -27.34
N GLN A 276 3.62 -58.56 -26.66
CA GLN A 276 4.51 -57.58 -26.05
C GLN A 276 5.97 -57.89 -26.37
N SER A 277 6.82 -56.87 -26.35
CA SER A 277 8.27 -57.03 -26.36
C SER A 277 8.95 -55.99 -25.48
N GLY A 278 10.13 -56.34 -24.95
CA GLY A 278 11.03 -55.41 -24.26
C GLY A 278 10.62 -55.03 -22.83
N VAL A 279 9.69 -55.76 -22.20
CA VAL A 279 9.34 -55.57 -20.78
C VAL A 279 10.58 -55.76 -19.89
N PRO A 280 11.01 -54.76 -19.11
CA PRO A 280 12.21 -54.84 -18.29
C PRO A 280 12.13 -55.87 -17.16
N SER A 281 13.29 -56.34 -16.69
CA SER A 281 13.39 -57.20 -15.51
C SER A 281 12.77 -56.53 -14.28
N GLY A 282 11.94 -57.27 -13.54
CA GLY A 282 11.20 -56.73 -12.39
C GLY A 282 9.85 -56.10 -12.75
N CYS A 283 9.47 -56.10 -14.04
CA CYS A 283 8.15 -55.74 -14.51
C CYS A 283 7.43 -56.94 -15.17
N THR A 284 6.11 -56.95 -15.12
CA THR A 284 5.22 -57.88 -15.82
C THR A 284 4.20 -57.10 -16.65
N ALA A 285 3.77 -57.66 -17.78
CA ALA A 285 2.71 -57.08 -18.61
C ALA A 285 1.66 -58.16 -18.94
N VAL A 286 0.40 -57.91 -18.59
CA VAL A 286 -0.71 -58.86 -18.74
C VAL A 286 -1.79 -58.26 -19.66
N TRP A 287 -2.22 -59.03 -20.66
CA TRP A 287 -3.26 -58.64 -21.62
C TRP A 287 -4.65 -59.13 -21.16
N THR A 288 -5.64 -58.26 -21.24
CA THR A 288 -7.06 -58.57 -20.98
C THR A 288 -7.95 -57.91 -22.02
N THR A 289 -9.10 -58.52 -22.34
CA THR A 289 -10.05 -57.99 -23.35
C THR A 289 -11.42 -57.60 -22.77
N THR A 290 -11.75 -58.02 -21.55
CA THR A 290 -13.04 -57.75 -20.90
C THR A 290 -12.80 -56.85 -19.69
N PRO A 291 -13.46 -55.68 -19.56
CA PRO A 291 -14.49 -55.12 -20.45
C PRO A 291 -13.95 -54.39 -21.69
N SER A 292 -12.64 -54.26 -21.83
CA SER A 292 -11.99 -53.63 -22.99
C SER A 292 -10.56 -54.14 -23.17
N ALA A 293 -10.01 -53.99 -24.38
CA ALA A 293 -8.63 -54.34 -24.72
C ALA A 293 -7.63 -53.50 -23.90
N ARG A 294 -6.90 -54.15 -22.99
CA ARG A 294 -6.08 -53.51 -21.97
C ARG A 294 -4.81 -54.29 -21.67
N TRP A 295 -3.70 -53.57 -21.58
CA TRP A 295 -2.48 -54.04 -20.91
C TRP A 295 -2.46 -53.57 -19.46
N THR A 296 -2.13 -54.48 -18.55
CA THR A 296 -1.81 -54.18 -17.16
C THR A 296 -0.32 -54.43 -16.95
N MET A 297 0.47 -53.37 -16.82
CA MET A 297 1.89 -53.49 -16.53
C MET A 297 2.16 -53.16 -15.06
N SER A 298 2.85 -54.04 -14.34
CA SER A 298 3.21 -53.87 -12.94
C SER A 298 4.72 -54.03 -12.77
N CYS A 299 5.34 -53.19 -11.96
CA CYS A 299 6.77 -53.30 -11.64
C CYS A 299 6.98 -53.35 -10.12
N ASN A 300 8.07 -53.96 -9.67
CA ASN A 300 8.43 -53.97 -8.24
C ASN A 300 8.64 -52.55 -7.71
N SER A 301 8.18 -52.28 -6.49
CA SER A 301 8.25 -50.95 -5.85
C SER A 301 9.66 -50.57 -5.39
N GLY A 302 9.93 -49.26 -5.27
CA GLY A 302 11.19 -48.73 -4.74
C GLY A 302 12.41 -48.83 -5.67
N GLN A 303 12.19 -49.15 -6.95
CA GLN A 303 13.25 -49.31 -7.96
C GLN A 303 13.27 -48.16 -8.98
N THR A 304 14.29 -48.15 -9.84
CA THR A 304 14.35 -47.27 -11.02
C THR A 304 14.26 -48.11 -12.29
N TYR A 305 13.33 -47.78 -13.19
CA TYR A 305 13.16 -48.46 -14.48
C TYR A 305 13.44 -47.49 -15.62
N ASN A 306 14.32 -47.91 -16.53
CA ASN A 306 14.69 -47.13 -17.72
C ASN A 306 14.04 -47.75 -18.96
N PHE A 307 13.14 -47.00 -19.57
CA PHE A 307 12.44 -47.33 -20.79
C PHE A 307 13.02 -46.54 -21.96
N GLY A 308 13.19 -47.24 -23.08
CA GLY A 308 13.53 -46.67 -24.38
C GLY A 308 12.32 -45.95 -24.99
N ASN A 309 12.06 -46.22 -26.27
CA ASN A 309 10.77 -45.92 -26.87
C ASN A 309 9.68 -46.79 -26.25
N PHE A 310 8.59 -46.18 -25.83
CA PHE A 310 7.46 -46.86 -25.23
C PHE A 310 6.24 -46.72 -26.15
N THR A 311 5.85 -47.81 -26.82
CA THR A 311 4.79 -47.80 -27.83
C THR A 311 3.63 -48.70 -27.43
N ILE A 312 2.41 -48.21 -27.65
CA ILE A 312 1.16 -48.91 -27.35
C ILE A 312 0.33 -48.92 -28.64
N GLY A 313 -0.17 -50.09 -29.03
CA GLY A 313 -1.02 -50.23 -30.21
C GLY A 313 -2.29 -49.36 -30.12
N GLY A 314 -2.78 -48.89 -31.28
CA GLY A 314 -3.97 -48.05 -31.35
C GLY A 314 -5.21 -48.71 -30.74
N GLY A 315 -6.01 -47.94 -30.00
CA GLY A 315 -7.24 -48.40 -29.35
C GLY A 315 -7.04 -49.16 -28.03
N ILE A 316 -5.80 -49.45 -27.65
CA ILE A 316 -5.49 -50.26 -26.46
C ILE A 316 -5.41 -49.37 -25.20
N GLN A 317 -6.01 -49.83 -24.10
CA GLN A 317 -5.86 -49.20 -22.78
C GLN A 317 -4.56 -49.66 -22.09
N LEU A 318 -3.99 -48.79 -21.26
CA LEU A 318 -2.86 -49.15 -20.40
C LEU A 318 -3.22 -48.87 -18.94
N VAL A 319 -3.00 -49.84 -18.07
CA VAL A 319 -2.91 -49.60 -16.63
C VAL A 319 -1.50 -49.97 -16.19
N PHE A 320 -0.69 -48.95 -16.00
CA PHE A 320 0.65 -49.03 -15.46
C PHE A 320 0.52 -48.96 -13.92
N GLN A 321 0.22 -50.13 -13.35
CA GLN A 321 -0.11 -50.41 -11.96
C GLN A 321 1.10 -50.26 -11.04
N THR A 322 0.91 -49.56 -9.92
CA THR A 322 1.95 -49.24 -8.94
C THR A 322 1.53 -49.74 -7.55
N ASN A 323 1.90 -50.97 -7.19
CA ASN A 323 1.82 -51.44 -5.79
C ASN A 323 2.93 -50.84 -4.90
N GLY A 324 3.28 -49.56 -5.08
CA GLY A 324 4.45 -48.96 -4.45
C GLY A 324 4.13 -47.76 -3.56
N ALA A 325 4.00 -48.02 -2.26
CA ALA A 325 4.41 -47.03 -1.27
C ALA A 325 5.94 -46.83 -1.37
N GLN A 326 6.39 -45.56 -1.36
CA GLN A 326 7.76 -45.05 -1.56
C GLN A 326 8.19 -44.93 -3.04
N PRO A 327 8.84 -43.82 -3.47
CA PRO A 327 8.72 -43.38 -4.86
C PRO A 327 9.63 -44.16 -5.82
N THR A 328 9.06 -45.17 -6.48
CA THR A 328 9.62 -45.79 -7.70
C THR A 328 9.83 -44.74 -8.78
N THR A 329 10.93 -44.82 -9.51
CA THR A 329 11.26 -43.88 -10.60
C THR A 329 11.16 -44.56 -11.97
N TYR A 330 10.45 -43.92 -12.89
CA TYR A 330 10.23 -44.39 -14.26
C TYR A 330 10.81 -43.38 -15.24
N ASN A 331 11.85 -43.79 -15.94
CA ASN A 331 12.63 -42.98 -16.86
C ASN A 331 12.27 -43.37 -18.30
N PHE A 332 11.92 -42.40 -19.14
CA PHE A 332 11.57 -42.60 -20.55
C PHE A 332 12.49 -41.78 -21.42
N THR A 333 13.27 -42.44 -22.29
CA THR A 333 14.20 -41.72 -23.17
C THR A 333 13.53 -41.13 -24.40
N GLY A 334 12.50 -41.80 -24.91
CA GLY A 334 11.70 -41.35 -26.06
C GLY A 334 10.52 -40.48 -25.64
N THR A 335 9.81 -39.95 -26.64
CA THR A 335 8.50 -39.31 -26.43
C THR A 335 7.50 -40.38 -25.98
N LEU A 336 6.78 -40.13 -24.88
CA LEU A 336 5.62 -40.93 -24.53
C LEU A 336 4.37 -40.28 -25.11
N GLN A 337 3.63 -41.03 -25.93
CA GLN A 337 2.36 -40.60 -26.51
C GLN A 337 1.21 -41.47 -25.98
N THR A 338 0.18 -40.86 -25.43
CA THR A 338 -1.07 -41.53 -25.03
C THR A 338 -2.18 -41.29 -26.07
N ALA A 339 -3.16 -42.21 -26.14
CA ALA A 339 -4.20 -42.19 -27.19
C ALA A 339 -5.58 -42.69 -26.73
N SER A 340 -5.63 -43.73 -25.87
CA SER A 340 -6.86 -44.28 -25.28
C SER A 340 -6.92 -43.94 -23.78
N THR A 341 -7.59 -44.76 -22.97
CA THR A 341 -7.50 -44.66 -21.50
C THR A 341 -6.16 -45.21 -21.02
N MET A 342 -5.32 -44.35 -20.44
CA MET A 342 -4.04 -44.70 -19.86
C MET A 342 -3.97 -44.26 -18.40
N SER A 343 -3.70 -45.19 -17.50
CA SER A 343 -3.57 -44.92 -16.07
C SER A 343 -2.18 -45.33 -15.60
N PHE A 344 -1.43 -44.35 -15.14
CA PHE A 344 -0.15 -44.48 -14.46
C PHE A 344 -0.39 -44.25 -12.98
N GLY A 345 0.08 -45.16 -12.13
CA GLY A 345 -0.08 -45.02 -10.70
C GLY A 345 0.85 -43.99 -10.07
N ASN A 346 1.22 -44.19 -8.80
CA ASN A 346 2.10 -43.28 -8.06
C ASN A 346 3.56 -43.53 -8.43
N GLY A 347 4.36 -42.45 -8.55
CA GLY A 347 5.79 -42.56 -8.83
C GLY A 347 6.40 -41.29 -9.41
N ASN A 348 7.73 -41.30 -9.54
CA ASN A 348 8.45 -40.24 -10.24
C ASN A 348 8.55 -40.60 -11.72
N TYR A 349 8.02 -39.77 -12.61
CA TYR A 349 8.03 -39.99 -14.05
C TYR A 349 8.93 -38.96 -14.73
N ASN A 350 10.06 -39.42 -15.29
CA ASN A 350 11.02 -38.58 -15.99
C ASN A 350 10.98 -38.89 -17.49
N PHE A 351 10.78 -37.88 -18.30
CA PHE A 351 10.79 -37.96 -19.76
C PHE A 351 11.96 -37.13 -20.26
N ARG A 352 12.90 -37.74 -21.00
CA ARG A 352 13.99 -36.99 -21.63
C ARG A 352 13.49 -36.08 -22.76
N ALA A 353 12.49 -36.57 -23.50
CA ALA A 353 11.86 -35.89 -24.62
C ALA A 353 10.48 -35.34 -24.23
N ASN A 354 9.48 -35.48 -25.09
CA ASN A 354 8.14 -34.94 -24.89
C ASN A 354 7.23 -35.92 -24.12
N LEU A 355 6.22 -35.38 -23.45
CA LEU A 355 5.04 -36.13 -23.02
C LEU A 355 3.83 -35.56 -23.77
N GLN A 356 3.19 -36.39 -24.58
CA GLN A 356 2.04 -36.04 -25.40
C GLN A 356 0.86 -36.89 -24.96
N THR A 357 -0.26 -36.27 -24.61
CA THR A 357 -1.46 -37.02 -24.21
C THR A 357 -2.62 -36.83 -25.17
N ALA A 358 -3.39 -37.91 -25.33
CA ALA A 358 -4.69 -37.94 -25.97
C ALA A 358 -5.58 -38.99 -25.27
N GLY A 359 -6.90 -38.89 -25.46
CA GLY A 359 -7.85 -39.76 -24.75
C GLY A 359 -7.98 -39.38 -23.27
N THR A 360 -7.95 -40.36 -22.37
CA THR A 360 -8.03 -40.13 -20.92
C THR A 360 -6.74 -40.59 -20.26
N THR A 361 -5.93 -39.67 -19.75
CA THR A 361 -4.66 -40.02 -19.10
C THR A 361 -4.65 -39.62 -17.63
N THR A 362 -4.38 -40.58 -16.75
CA THR A 362 -4.23 -40.33 -15.31
C THR A 362 -2.81 -40.66 -14.87
N PHE A 363 -2.15 -39.76 -14.18
CA PHE A 363 -0.98 -40.04 -13.35
C PHE A 363 -1.39 -39.91 -11.89
N GLY A 364 -1.00 -40.86 -11.05
CA GLY A 364 -1.18 -40.80 -9.60
C GLY A 364 -0.32 -39.73 -8.95
N ASN A 365 -0.14 -39.83 -7.64
CA ASN A 365 0.73 -38.94 -6.88
C ASN A 365 2.20 -39.20 -7.23
N GLY A 366 2.95 -38.13 -7.45
CA GLY A 366 4.38 -38.14 -7.68
C GLY A 366 4.85 -37.02 -8.60
N ASN A 367 6.16 -36.96 -8.78
CA ASN A 367 6.79 -35.92 -9.57
C ASN A 367 6.76 -36.28 -11.06
N ILE A 368 6.58 -35.28 -11.92
CA ILE A 368 6.69 -35.42 -13.36
C ILE A 368 7.72 -34.43 -13.85
N HIS A 369 8.71 -34.91 -14.59
CA HIS A 369 9.78 -34.10 -15.16
C HIS A 369 9.91 -34.37 -16.65
N VAL A 370 9.58 -33.38 -17.48
CA VAL A 370 9.61 -33.46 -18.94
C VAL A 370 10.76 -32.60 -19.47
N GLY A 371 11.72 -33.22 -20.16
CA GLY A 371 12.89 -32.55 -20.76
C GLY A 371 12.58 -31.84 -22.08
N GLY A 372 11.48 -32.19 -22.73
CA GLY A 372 10.92 -31.49 -23.89
C GLY A 372 9.61 -30.78 -23.57
N ASN A 373 8.65 -30.85 -24.48
CA ASN A 373 7.32 -30.25 -24.36
C ASN A 373 6.33 -31.18 -23.66
N LEU A 374 5.44 -30.60 -22.85
CA LEU A 374 4.25 -31.26 -22.32
C LEU A 374 3.04 -30.79 -23.13
N GLN A 375 2.46 -31.68 -23.92
CA GLN A 375 1.32 -31.37 -24.79
C GLN A 375 0.13 -32.23 -24.40
N LEU A 376 -0.93 -31.58 -23.95
CA LEU A 376 -2.09 -32.26 -23.39
C LEU A 376 -3.32 -32.05 -24.27
N THR A 377 -3.87 -33.17 -24.75
CA THR A 377 -5.19 -33.24 -25.38
C THR A 377 -6.03 -34.31 -24.67
N GLY A 378 -7.34 -34.28 -24.89
CA GLY A 378 -8.25 -35.15 -24.13
C GLY A 378 -8.28 -34.79 -22.64
N THR A 379 -8.78 -35.68 -21.80
CA THR A 379 -8.95 -35.43 -20.35
C THR A 379 -7.75 -35.98 -19.60
N ASN A 380 -7.08 -35.13 -18.80
CA ASN A 380 -5.91 -35.55 -18.05
C ASN A 380 -6.04 -35.23 -16.57
N THR A 381 -5.61 -36.17 -15.73
CA THR A 381 -5.56 -36.01 -14.28
C THR A 381 -4.15 -36.31 -13.81
N PHE A 382 -3.54 -35.38 -13.09
CA PHE A 382 -2.24 -35.53 -12.49
C PHE A 382 -2.38 -35.37 -10.98
N GLY A 383 -1.99 -36.39 -10.21
CA GLY A 383 -2.03 -36.34 -8.75
C GLY A 383 -1.05 -35.32 -8.16
N ASN A 384 -1.01 -35.29 -6.83
CA ASN A 384 -0.13 -34.41 -6.06
C ASN A 384 1.34 -34.67 -6.40
N GLY A 385 2.18 -33.64 -6.41
CA GLY A 385 3.61 -33.72 -6.67
C GLY A 385 4.07 -32.70 -7.72
N ASN A 386 5.38 -32.46 -7.79
CA ASN A 386 5.92 -31.39 -8.62
C ASN A 386 5.83 -31.72 -10.11
N LYS A 387 5.56 -30.71 -10.93
CA LYS A 387 5.48 -30.81 -12.39
C LYS A 387 6.52 -29.88 -12.99
N THR A 388 7.56 -30.45 -13.59
CA THR A 388 8.67 -29.70 -14.20
C THR A 388 8.69 -29.96 -15.70
N VAL A 389 8.68 -28.91 -16.51
CA VAL A 389 8.68 -28.99 -17.98
C VAL A 389 9.75 -28.04 -18.50
N VAL A 390 10.76 -28.55 -19.20
CA VAL A 390 11.83 -27.70 -19.76
C VAL A 390 11.36 -26.93 -20.98
N GLY A 391 10.57 -27.57 -21.84
CA GLY A 391 9.96 -26.94 -23.01
C GLY A 391 8.64 -26.25 -22.69
N ASN A 392 7.76 -26.21 -23.70
CA ASN A 392 6.44 -25.60 -23.59
C ASN A 392 5.45 -26.52 -22.86
N PHE A 393 4.55 -25.91 -22.09
CA PHE A 393 3.34 -26.55 -21.59
C PHE A 393 2.17 -26.08 -22.44
N THR A 394 1.44 -27.00 -23.08
CA THR A 394 0.35 -26.64 -23.99
C THR A 394 -0.84 -27.56 -23.83
N THR A 395 -2.03 -26.97 -23.72
CA THR A 395 -3.29 -27.70 -23.76
C THR A 395 -4.09 -27.36 -25.01
N SER A 396 -4.76 -28.35 -25.59
CA SER A 396 -5.69 -28.15 -26.70
C SER A 396 -6.81 -29.21 -26.70
N GLY A 397 -7.83 -29.00 -27.54
CA GLY A 397 -9.03 -29.86 -27.58
C GLY A 397 -10.02 -29.54 -26.46
N GLY A 398 -10.96 -30.46 -26.20
CA GLY A 398 -12.10 -30.21 -25.29
C GLY A 398 -12.09 -30.95 -23.95
N GLY A 399 -11.00 -31.62 -23.60
CA GLY A 399 -10.93 -32.38 -22.34
C GLY A 399 -10.48 -31.53 -21.15
N VAL A 400 -10.88 -31.97 -19.95
CA VAL A 400 -10.58 -31.32 -18.67
C VAL A 400 -9.15 -31.64 -18.26
N GLN A 401 -8.42 -30.66 -17.73
CA GLN A 401 -7.10 -30.89 -17.14
C GLN A 401 -7.12 -30.63 -15.64
N SER A 402 -6.79 -31.64 -14.85
CA SER A 402 -6.75 -31.55 -13.39
C SER A 402 -5.35 -31.87 -12.88
N PHE A 403 -4.80 -30.99 -12.07
CA PHE A 403 -3.50 -31.14 -11.42
C PHE A 403 -3.69 -30.96 -9.91
N GLY A 404 -3.21 -31.93 -9.14
CA GLY A 404 -3.18 -31.85 -7.68
C GLY A 404 -2.22 -30.77 -7.17
N THR A 405 -2.03 -30.75 -5.85
CA THR A 405 -1.07 -29.84 -5.19
C THR A 405 0.37 -30.15 -5.58
N GLY A 406 1.22 -29.13 -5.66
CA GLY A 406 2.64 -29.28 -5.98
C GLY A 406 3.19 -28.09 -6.76
N ASN A 407 4.52 -27.96 -6.80
CA ASN A 407 5.16 -26.89 -7.54
C ASN A 407 5.12 -27.17 -9.04
N VAL A 408 4.87 -26.14 -9.83
CA VAL A 408 4.88 -26.18 -11.29
C VAL A 408 6.01 -25.30 -11.80
N HIS A 409 6.93 -25.87 -12.57
CA HIS A 409 8.06 -25.16 -13.13
C HIS A 409 8.15 -25.39 -14.64
N VAL A 410 8.02 -24.33 -15.43
CA VAL A 410 7.99 -24.43 -16.91
C VAL A 410 9.02 -23.49 -17.54
N GLY A 411 9.85 -24.01 -18.44
CA GLY A 411 10.90 -23.26 -19.13
C GLY A 411 10.43 -22.53 -20.39
N GLY A 412 9.45 -23.10 -21.11
CA GLY A 412 8.80 -22.50 -22.27
C GLY A 412 7.52 -21.73 -21.92
N ASP A 413 6.73 -21.40 -22.95
CA ASP A 413 5.41 -20.77 -22.76
C ASP A 413 4.44 -21.74 -22.07
N PHE A 414 3.61 -21.21 -21.18
CA PHE A 414 2.55 -21.95 -20.51
C PHE A 414 1.20 -21.57 -21.13
N THR A 415 0.68 -22.41 -22.01
CA THR A 415 -0.49 -22.09 -22.83
C THR A 415 -1.68 -22.98 -22.50
N LEU A 416 -2.79 -22.35 -22.07
CA LEU A 416 -4.05 -22.98 -21.71
C LEU A 416 -5.16 -22.61 -22.70
N ASN A 417 -5.32 -23.42 -23.75
CA ASN A 417 -6.24 -23.16 -24.87
C ASN A 417 -7.32 -24.25 -25.06
N ALA A 418 -7.47 -25.18 -24.12
CA ALA A 418 -8.42 -26.30 -24.23
C ALA A 418 -9.79 -25.99 -23.62
N SER A 419 -10.89 -26.21 -24.34
CA SER A 419 -12.25 -25.81 -23.91
C SER A 419 -12.79 -26.53 -22.66
N GLY A 420 -12.18 -27.64 -22.23
CA GLY A 420 -12.64 -28.45 -21.09
C GLY A 420 -12.31 -27.88 -19.70
N GLY A 421 -11.54 -26.79 -19.62
CA GLY A 421 -11.17 -26.14 -18.35
C GLY A 421 -9.96 -26.77 -17.67
N HIS A 422 -9.38 -25.99 -16.77
CA HIS A 422 -8.10 -26.27 -16.12
C HIS A 422 -8.20 -26.03 -14.61
N THR A 423 -7.75 -27.01 -13.83
CA THR A 423 -7.67 -26.91 -12.37
C THR A 423 -6.27 -27.29 -11.92
N PHE A 424 -5.60 -26.38 -11.23
CA PHE A 424 -4.31 -26.62 -10.58
C PHE A 424 -4.46 -26.43 -9.07
N GLY A 425 -3.97 -27.40 -8.28
CA GLY A 425 -3.90 -27.27 -6.83
C GLY A 425 -2.95 -26.16 -6.36
N ALA A 426 -2.91 -25.96 -5.04
CA ALA A 426 -1.97 -25.02 -4.42
C ALA A 426 -0.51 -25.41 -4.65
N GLY A 427 0.38 -24.42 -4.77
CA GLY A 427 1.81 -24.63 -4.98
C GLY A 427 2.50 -23.41 -5.60
N ASN A 428 3.82 -23.48 -5.75
CA ASN A 428 4.58 -22.42 -6.41
C ASN A 428 4.60 -22.64 -7.93
N PHE A 429 4.25 -21.60 -8.69
CA PHE A 429 4.28 -21.57 -10.14
C PHE A 429 5.44 -20.71 -10.59
N THR A 430 6.48 -21.34 -11.12
CA THR A 430 7.69 -20.66 -11.63
C THR A 430 7.78 -20.85 -13.13
N LEU A 431 7.41 -19.83 -13.89
CA LEU A 431 7.37 -19.84 -15.34
C LEU A 431 8.50 -18.97 -15.86
N ALA A 432 9.45 -19.53 -16.60
CA ALA A 432 10.52 -18.75 -17.22
C ALA A 432 10.00 -17.84 -18.35
N LYS A 433 8.84 -18.21 -18.92
CA LYS A 433 8.03 -17.38 -19.83
C LYS A 433 6.70 -17.02 -19.15
N GLY A 434 5.72 -16.59 -19.95
CA GLY A 434 4.41 -16.18 -19.45
C GLY A 434 3.34 -17.28 -19.50
N LEU A 435 2.22 -16.96 -18.88
CA LEU A 435 0.96 -17.67 -18.96
C LEU A 435 0.09 -17.06 -20.06
N ARG A 436 -0.50 -17.91 -20.89
CA ARG A 436 -1.51 -17.58 -21.90
C ARG A 436 -2.76 -18.40 -21.65
N THR A 437 -3.90 -17.74 -21.61
CA THR A 437 -5.22 -18.39 -21.50
C THR A 437 -6.11 -17.93 -22.64
N GLY A 438 -6.94 -18.84 -23.16
CA GLY A 438 -7.84 -18.54 -24.27
C GLY A 438 -8.98 -19.54 -24.42
N GLY A 439 -9.71 -19.47 -25.53
CA GLY A 439 -10.73 -20.46 -25.91
C GLY A 439 -12.01 -20.47 -25.05
N GLY A 440 -12.34 -19.37 -24.36
CA GLY A 440 -13.53 -19.29 -23.49
C GLY A 440 -13.45 -20.17 -22.23
N THR A 441 -12.25 -20.62 -21.88
CA THR A 441 -11.99 -21.59 -20.82
C THR A 441 -12.10 -21.01 -19.42
N VAL A 442 -12.37 -21.89 -18.45
CA VAL A 442 -12.24 -21.58 -17.03
C VAL A 442 -10.94 -22.19 -16.51
N ASN A 443 -10.04 -21.34 -16.04
CA ASN A 443 -8.75 -21.69 -15.49
C ASN A 443 -8.75 -21.36 -14.00
N THR A 444 -8.46 -22.35 -13.17
CA THR A 444 -8.43 -22.22 -11.71
C THR A 444 -7.10 -22.70 -11.17
N PHE A 445 -6.49 -21.90 -10.32
CA PHE A 445 -5.25 -22.21 -9.62
C PHE A 445 -5.47 -22.01 -8.12
N GLY A 446 -4.89 -22.90 -7.31
CA GLY A 446 -4.87 -22.77 -5.85
C GLY A 446 -4.05 -21.57 -5.37
N ALA A 447 -3.89 -21.43 -4.06
CA ALA A 447 -3.03 -20.39 -3.48
C ALA A 447 -1.54 -20.72 -3.67
N GLY A 448 -0.68 -19.70 -3.73
CA GLY A 448 0.77 -19.91 -3.79
C GLY A 448 1.59 -18.70 -4.24
N THR A 449 2.82 -18.98 -4.71
CA THR A 449 3.72 -17.98 -5.28
C THR A 449 3.77 -18.12 -6.79
N TYR A 450 3.52 -17.02 -7.50
CA TYR A 450 3.45 -16.95 -8.96
C TYR A 450 4.57 -16.08 -9.49
N ARG A 451 5.64 -16.72 -9.97
CA ARG A 451 6.78 -16.06 -10.62
C ARG A 451 6.71 -16.31 -12.10
N MET A 452 6.55 -15.26 -12.89
CA MET A 452 6.36 -15.41 -14.33
C MET A 452 7.26 -14.48 -15.13
N GLY A 453 7.98 -15.05 -16.08
CA GLY A 453 8.69 -14.32 -17.11
C GLY A 453 7.73 -13.74 -18.14
N ARG A 454 8.25 -13.39 -19.31
CA ARG A 454 7.49 -12.78 -20.39
C ARG A 454 7.11 -13.82 -21.45
N ASN A 455 5.88 -13.76 -21.95
CA ASN A 455 5.44 -14.56 -23.10
C ASN A 455 6.35 -14.31 -24.31
N ALA A 456 6.58 -15.36 -25.12
CA ALA A 456 7.42 -15.23 -26.31
C ALA A 456 6.77 -14.46 -27.47
N SER A 457 5.45 -14.28 -27.43
CA SER A 457 4.68 -13.59 -28.47
C SER A 457 3.72 -12.55 -27.89
N ASP A 458 3.26 -11.67 -28.77
CA ASP A 458 2.35 -10.56 -28.44
C ASP A 458 0.96 -11.04 -28.00
N CYS A 459 0.37 -10.35 -27.03
CA CYS A 459 -0.96 -10.64 -26.49
C CYS A 459 -2.04 -9.83 -27.20
N SER A 460 -2.32 -10.10 -28.47
CA SER A 460 -3.44 -9.47 -29.21
C SER A 460 -3.40 -7.92 -29.23
N GLY A 461 -2.23 -7.34 -29.54
CA GLY A 461 -1.95 -5.90 -29.45
C GLY A 461 -1.59 -5.42 -28.05
N GLY A 462 -1.53 -6.34 -27.08
CA GLY A 462 -1.23 -6.15 -25.67
C GLY A 462 0.22 -5.84 -25.33
N GLY A 463 1.15 -6.17 -26.25
CA GLY A 463 2.56 -6.30 -25.96
C GLY A 463 2.92 -7.70 -25.45
N LEU A 464 4.21 -7.89 -25.18
CA LEU A 464 4.77 -9.06 -24.53
C LEU A 464 4.59 -8.91 -23.01
N VAL A 465 3.71 -9.75 -22.43
CA VAL A 465 3.30 -9.69 -21.01
C VAL A 465 3.59 -10.98 -20.26
N SER A 466 3.55 -10.98 -18.93
CA SER A 466 3.65 -12.21 -18.13
C SER A 466 2.35 -13.01 -18.11
N ILE A 467 1.21 -12.35 -17.98
CA ILE A 467 -0.11 -12.99 -18.10
C ILE A 467 -0.86 -12.36 -19.28
N CYS A 468 -1.16 -13.19 -20.28
CA CYS A 468 -2.02 -12.85 -21.40
C CYS A 468 -3.36 -13.57 -21.21
N ASN A 469 -4.37 -12.85 -20.73
CA ASN A 469 -5.67 -13.43 -20.39
C ASN A 469 -6.76 -13.02 -21.37
N THR A 470 -7.33 -14.00 -22.07
CA THR A 470 -8.53 -13.83 -22.92
C THR A 470 -9.63 -14.81 -22.56
N SER A 471 -9.66 -15.32 -21.32
CA SER A 471 -10.70 -16.22 -20.80
C SER A 471 -10.95 -15.98 -19.30
N THR A 472 -11.59 -16.92 -18.59
CA THR A 472 -11.71 -16.80 -17.13
C THR A 472 -10.48 -17.41 -16.47
N LEU A 473 -9.73 -16.61 -15.71
CA LEU A 473 -8.59 -17.03 -14.91
C LEU A 473 -8.80 -16.63 -13.45
N THR A 474 -8.81 -17.60 -12.55
CA THR A 474 -8.88 -17.37 -11.09
C THR A 474 -7.69 -18.02 -10.40
N ILE A 475 -6.96 -17.22 -9.64
CA ILE A 475 -5.88 -17.66 -8.76
C ILE A 475 -6.32 -17.36 -7.32
N ALA A 476 -6.42 -18.39 -6.47
CA ALA A 476 -6.92 -18.22 -5.11
C ALA A 476 -5.96 -17.40 -4.23
N GLY A 477 -6.51 -16.62 -3.28
CA GLY A 477 -5.74 -15.95 -2.24
C GLY A 477 -5.61 -16.79 -0.96
N PRO A 478 -4.61 -16.50 -0.09
CA PRO A 478 -3.56 -15.51 -0.28
C PRO A 478 -2.51 -15.98 -1.30
N SER A 479 -2.00 -15.06 -2.13
CA SER A 479 -0.97 -15.37 -3.13
C SER A 479 0.05 -14.24 -3.30
N THR A 480 1.28 -14.61 -3.67
CA THR A 480 2.34 -13.66 -4.05
C THR A 480 2.53 -13.67 -5.56
N PHE A 481 2.50 -12.51 -6.20
CA PHE A 481 2.65 -12.36 -7.65
C PHE A 481 3.90 -11.54 -7.98
N GLU A 482 4.87 -12.19 -8.63
CA GLU A 482 6.08 -11.57 -9.16
C GLU A 482 6.07 -11.72 -10.69
N LEU A 483 5.60 -10.69 -11.39
CA LEU A 483 5.42 -10.71 -12.84
C LEU A 483 6.48 -9.83 -13.50
N HIS A 484 7.38 -10.44 -14.28
CA HIS A 484 8.44 -9.70 -14.97
C HIS A 484 7.89 -8.63 -15.92
N SER A 485 6.73 -8.88 -16.53
CA SER A 485 6.12 -8.03 -17.57
C SER A 485 4.61 -7.89 -17.40
N GLY A 486 4.13 -7.69 -16.18
CA GLY A 486 2.74 -7.36 -15.90
C GLY A 486 1.70 -8.30 -16.50
N PHE A 487 0.48 -7.80 -16.69
CA PHE A 487 -0.58 -8.54 -17.37
C PHE A 487 -1.35 -7.71 -18.39
N PHE A 488 -1.94 -8.40 -19.36
CA PHE A 488 -3.01 -7.87 -20.20
C PHE A 488 -4.23 -8.78 -20.11
N ASN A 489 -5.33 -8.23 -19.61
CA ASN A 489 -6.64 -8.88 -19.56
C ASN A 489 -7.56 -8.23 -20.60
N THR A 490 -8.11 -8.98 -21.56
CA THR A 490 -8.81 -8.40 -22.71
C THR A 490 -9.91 -9.30 -23.27
N GLY A 491 -10.76 -8.75 -24.14
CA GLY A 491 -11.80 -9.50 -24.86
C GLY A 491 -12.95 -9.96 -23.97
N GLY A 492 -13.38 -9.14 -23.01
CA GLY A 492 -14.44 -9.51 -22.06
C GLY A 492 -14.03 -10.51 -20.98
N ALA A 493 -12.73 -10.81 -20.87
CA ALA A 493 -12.19 -11.84 -20.00
C ALA A 493 -12.23 -11.45 -18.51
N ARG A 494 -12.26 -12.45 -17.63
CA ARG A 494 -12.24 -12.25 -16.18
C ARG A 494 -10.94 -12.75 -15.58
N LEU A 495 -10.27 -11.88 -14.83
CA LEU A 495 -9.01 -12.16 -14.13
C LEU A 495 -9.17 -11.90 -12.64
N ASN A 496 -9.13 -12.95 -11.82
CA ASN A 496 -9.16 -12.84 -10.37
C ASN A 496 -7.77 -13.24 -9.84
N LEU A 497 -7.03 -12.30 -9.24
CA LEU A 497 -5.67 -12.53 -8.72
C LEU A 497 -5.67 -12.49 -7.19
N GLY A 498 -5.51 -13.65 -6.57
CA GLY A 498 -5.30 -13.76 -5.14
C GLY A 498 -6.48 -13.23 -4.32
N VAL A 499 -7.71 -13.36 -4.84
CA VAL A 499 -8.93 -12.87 -4.17
C VAL A 499 -9.03 -13.43 -2.75
N GLY A 500 -9.33 -12.55 -1.79
CA GLY A 500 -9.15 -12.79 -0.36
C GLY A 500 -8.28 -11.69 0.26
N THR A 501 -7.73 -11.96 1.45
CA THR A 501 -6.79 -11.07 2.14
C THR A 501 -5.35 -11.61 2.04
N ALA A 502 -4.35 -10.77 2.31
CA ALA A 502 -2.91 -11.09 2.35
C ALA A 502 -2.24 -11.45 1.00
N SER A 503 -2.68 -10.86 -0.11
CA SER A 503 -1.99 -11.03 -1.42
C SER A 503 -0.95 -9.92 -1.68
N SER A 504 0.12 -10.22 -2.41
CA SER A 504 1.19 -9.28 -2.76
C SER A 504 1.47 -9.22 -4.26
N PHE A 505 1.84 -8.05 -4.78
CA PHE A 505 1.93 -7.75 -6.20
C PHE A 505 3.21 -6.95 -6.52
N TRP A 506 4.07 -7.53 -7.35
CA TRP A 506 5.27 -6.90 -7.88
C TRP A 506 5.35 -7.08 -9.39
N PHE A 507 5.01 -6.05 -10.15
CA PHE A 507 4.94 -6.15 -11.61
C PHE A 507 5.97 -5.25 -12.28
N GLY A 508 6.73 -5.84 -13.20
CA GLY A 508 7.55 -5.11 -14.15
C GLY A 508 6.76 -4.65 -15.38
N PRO A 509 7.35 -3.76 -16.19
CA PRO A 509 6.71 -3.23 -17.39
C PRO A 509 6.65 -4.30 -18.49
N SER A 510 5.57 -4.30 -19.25
CA SER A 510 5.46 -5.03 -20.52
C SER A 510 6.39 -4.42 -21.57
N SER A 511 6.50 -5.06 -22.75
CA SER A 511 7.21 -4.44 -23.89
C SER A 511 6.61 -3.12 -24.36
N SER A 512 5.39 -2.80 -23.94
CA SER A 512 4.67 -1.58 -24.25
C SER A 512 4.62 -0.60 -23.07
N GLY A 513 5.30 -0.91 -21.96
CA GLY A 513 5.45 -0.07 -20.77
C GLY A 513 4.45 -0.31 -19.64
N GLN A 514 3.33 -1.01 -19.88
CA GLN A 514 2.29 -1.22 -18.87
C GLN A 514 2.66 -2.36 -17.91
N ALA A 515 2.47 -2.15 -16.61
CA ALA A 515 2.46 -3.21 -15.61
C ALA A 515 1.05 -3.82 -15.49
N ILE A 516 0.02 -2.99 -15.66
CA ILE A 516 -1.39 -3.41 -15.70
C ILE A 516 -2.01 -2.85 -16.97
N ARG A 517 -2.54 -3.72 -17.81
CA ARG A 517 -3.34 -3.31 -18.96
C ARG A 517 -4.66 -4.06 -18.98
N GLN A 518 -5.75 -3.32 -19.20
CA GLN A 518 -7.08 -3.87 -19.37
C GLN A 518 -7.66 -3.45 -20.71
N GLY A 519 -8.04 -4.44 -21.51
CA GLY A 519 -8.75 -4.29 -22.77
C GLY A 519 -10.25 -4.35 -22.58
N GLY A 520 -10.99 -4.21 -23.69
CA GLY A 520 -12.41 -3.91 -23.60
C GLY A 520 -13.27 -5.00 -22.96
N GLY A 521 -14.19 -4.58 -22.08
CA GLY A 521 -15.14 -5.42 -21.33
C GLY A 521 -14.50 -6.36 -20.30
N ALA A 522 -13.17 -6.28 -20.12
CA ALA A 522 -12.45 -7.16 -19.22
C ALA A 522 -12.71 -6.77 -17.75
N ILE A 523 -12.80 -7.77 -16.88
CA ILE A 523 -12.96 -7.58 -15.44
C ILE A 523 -11.73 -8.13 -14.74
N THR A 524 -11.02 -7.29 -14.00
CA THR A 524 -9.91 -7.73 -13.13
C THR A 524 -10.20 -7.39 -11.69
N VAL A 525 -10.06 -8.39 -10.80
CA VAL A 525 -10.17 -8.22 -9.36
C VAL A 525 -8.89 -8.76 -8.71
N MET A 526 -8.24 -7.91 -7.92
CA MET A 526 -7.05 -8.25 -7.13
C MET A 526 -7.41 -8.27 -5.65
N GLY A 527 -6.95 -9.29 -4.91
CA GLY A 527 -7.27 -9.46 -3.49
C GLY A 527 -6.49 -8.54 -2.55
N ASP A 528 -7.14 -8.14 -1.47
CA ASP A 528 -6.65 -7.16 -0.49
C ASP A 528 -5.35 -7.58 0.19
N GLN A 529 -4.61 -6.57 0.62
CA GLN A 529 -3.38 -6.70 1.36
C GLN A 529 -3.66 -6.63 2.86
N THR A 530 -3.17 -7.61 3.62
CA THR A 530 -3.12 -7.51 5.09
C THR A 530 -1.69 -7.79 5.58
N THR A 531 -1.31 -7.07 6.63
CA THR A 531 0.03 -6.99 7.23
C THR A 531 0.60 -8.37 7.63
N PRO A 532 1.94 -8.53 7.71
CA PRO A 532 2.94 -7.45 7.90
C PRO A 532 3.86 -7.10 6.72
N ALA A 533 3.71 -7.67 5.52
CA ALA A 533 4.56 -7.29 4.38
C ALA A 533 3.92 -7.40 2.98
N PRO A 534 2.62 -7.09 2.78
CA PRO A 534 2.08 -7.11 1.44
C PRO A 534 2.58 -5.87 0.67
N ARG A 535 3.07 -6.12 -0.53
CA ARG A 535 3.69 -5.15 -1.42
C ARG A 535 2.78 -4.88 -2.60
N PHE A 536 2.56 -3.63 -2.98
CA PHE A 536 1.92 -3.28 -4.25
C PHE A 536 2.85 -2.34 -5.02
N GLU A 537 3.65 -2.90 -5.91
CA GLU A 537 4.66 -2.16 -6.68
C GLU A 537 4.51 -2.45 -8.18
N MET A 538 4.36 -1.37 -8.95
CA MET A 538 4.21 -1.39 -10.39
C MET A 538 5.35 -0.59 -11.02
N ALA A 539 6.31 -1.26 -11.66
CA ALA A 539 7.39 -0.60 -12.38
C ALA A 539 6.99 -0.27 -13.84
N GLY A 540 5.76 0.20 -14.04
CA GLY A 540 5.19 0.53 -15.35
C GLY A 540 3.78 1.14 -15.23
N HIS A 541 3.19 1.50 -16.37
CA HIS A 541 1.89 2.18 -16.40
C HIS A 541 0.73 1.27 -15.98
N VAL A 542 -0.33 1.88 -15.44
CA VAL A 542 -1.65 1.28 -15.26
C VAL A 542 -2.57 1.88 -16.31
N ASP A 543 -3.09 1.05 -17.22
CA ASP A 543 -3.94 1.49 -18.33
C ASP A 543 -5.22 0.65 -18.43
N VAL A 544 -6.36 1.30 -18.22
CA VAL A 544 -7.70 0.70 -18.30
C VAL A 544 -8.44 1.27 -19.49
N ALA A 545 -8.66 0.48 -20.54
CA ALA A 545 -9.31 0.94 -21.78
C ALA A 545 -10.82 1.17 -21.65
N SER A 546 -11.35 2.09 -22.45
CA SER A 546 -12.79 2.46 -22.53
C SER A 546 -13.69 1.40 -23.14
N GLY A 547 -13.18 0.53 -24.03
CA GLY A 547 -14.02 -0.37 -24.81
C GLY A 547 -14.88 -1.30 -23.96
N GLY A 548 -16.18 -1.43 -24.24
CA GLY A 548 -17.00 -2.55 -23.75
C GLY A 548 -17.26 -2.66 -22.23
N GLY A 549 -16.93 -1.66 -21.41
CA GLY A 549 -17.29 -1.66 -19.98
C GLY A 549 -16.28 -2.29 -19.02
N SER A 550 -14.98 -2.17 -19.31
CA SER A 550 -13.90 -2.78 -18.51
C SER A 550 -13.90 -2.32 -17.05
N CYS A 551 -13.65 -3.23 -16.10
CA CYS A 551 -13.60 -2.96 -14.66
C CYS A 551 -12.28 -3.42 -14.04
N LEU A 552 -11.58 -2.51 -13.36
CA LEU A 552 -10.40 -2.81 -12.54
C LEU A 552 -10.72 -2.62 -11.05
N THR A 553 -10.51 -3.64 -10.23
CA THR A 553 -10.51 -3.52 -8.77
C THR A 553 -9.09 -3.69 -8.25
N ILE A 554 -8.54 -2.61 -7.71
CA ILE A 554 -7.22 -2.55 -7.09
C ILE A 554 -7.38 -2.86 -5.60
N PRO A 555 -6.53 -3.71 -5.00
CA PRO A 555 -6.72 -4.15 -3.63
C PRO A 555 -6.46 -3.02 -2.64
N ALA A 556 -7.04 -3.08 -1.45
CA ALA A 556 -6.61 -2.20 -0.35
C ALA A 556 -5.17 -2.54 0.05
N ALA A 557 -4.33 -1.51 0.26
CA ALA A 557 -2.94 -1.63 0.67
C ALA A 557 -2.49 -0.37 1.41
N ALA A 558 -1.48 -0.44 2.27
CA ALA A 558 -0.94 0.77 2.90
C ALA A 558 -0.35 1.73 1.85
N HIS A 559 0.36 1.16 0.85
CA HIS A 559 0.97 1.90 -0.24
C HIS A 559 0.74 1.19 -1.57
N HIS A 560 0.40 1.95 -2.60
CA HIS A 560 0.40 1.54 -3.99
C HIS A 560 1.44 2.37 -4.72
N ASP A 561 2.62 1.79 -4.94
CA ASP A 561 3.73 2.50 -5.57
C ASP A 561 3.75 2.18 -7.07
N ILE A 562 3.59 3.21 -7.91
CA ILE A 562 3.46 3.09 -9.36
C ILE A 562 4.49 3.99 -10.03
N ARG A 563 5.51 3.39 -10.63
CA ARG A 563 6.49 4.07 -11.47
C ARG A 563 6.00 4.14 -12.92
N GLY A 564 5.03 5.02 -13.14
CA GLY A 564 4.42 5.24 -14.44
C GLY A 564 3.14 6.05 -14.32
N ASP A 565 2.38 6.06 -15.40
CA ASP A 565 1.12 6.78 -15.49
C ASP A 565 -0.05 5.91 -15.02
N PHE A 566 -1.11 6.55 -14.56
CA PHE A 566 -2.39 5.91 -14.31
C PHE A 566 -3.45 6.50 -15.23
N THR A 567 -3.90 5.71 -16.21
CA THR A 567 -4.93 6.10 -17.17
C THR A 567 -6.13 5.18 -17.06
N SER A 568 -7.31 5.74 -16.86
CA SER A 568 -8.54 4.96 -16.75
C SER A 568 -9.65 5.55 -17.61
N ALA A 569 -10.09 4.76 -18.57
CA ALA A 569 -11.20 5.04 -19.47
C ALA A 569 -12.38 4.06 -19.23
N GLY A 570 -12.15 2.96 -18.51
CA GLY A 570 -13.18 2.08 -17.93
C GLY A 570 -13.47 2.41 -16.45
N GLY A 571 -14.16 1.51 -15.75
CA GLY A 571 -14.42 1.64 -14.32
C GLY A 571 -13.26 1.17 -13.46
N THR A 572 -12.88 1.97 -12.47
CA THR A 572 -11.81 1.65 -11.54
C THR A 572 -12.30 1.78 -10.11
N ILE A 573 -12.14 0.72 -9.33
CA ILE A 573 -12.34 0.69 -7.88
C ILE A 573 -10.96 0.65 -7.22
N MET A 574 -10.66 1.64 -6.39
CA MET A 574 -9.42 1.77 -5.64
C MET A 574 -9.67 1.35 -4.18
N GLY A 575 -8.99 0.29 -3.73
CA GLY A 575 -8.95 -0.04 -2.31
C GLY A 575 -8.27 1.05 -1.50
N ALA A 576 -8.59 1.16 -0.20
CA ALA A 576 -8.01 2.17 0.68
C ALA A 576 -6.48 2.08 0.69
N GLY A 577 -5.81 3.24 0.76
CA GLY A 577 -4.35 3.33 0.68
C GLY A 577 -3.82 4.62 0.09
N VAL A 578 -2.49 4.76 0.10
CA VAL A 578 -1.78 5.88 -0.53
C VAL A 578 -1.22 5.43 -1.87
N TYR A 579 -1.73 6.01 -2.95
CA TYR A 579 -1.31 5.76 -4.32
C TYR A 579 -0.24 6.77 -4.72
N THR A 580 1.03 6.36 -4.68
CA THR A 580 2.14 7.20 -5.10
C THR A 580 2.51 6.88 -6.54
N ILE A 581 2.29 7.86 -7.42
CA ILE A 581 2.37 7.69 -8.87
C ILE A 581 3.45 8.64 -9.41
N ASP A 582 4.55 8.06 -9.88
CA ASP A 582 5.62 8.79 -10.57
C ASP A 582 5.24 9.08 -12.04
N GLY A 583 4.16 9.84 -12.20
CA GLY A 583 3.62 10.23 -13.49
C GLY A 583 2.37 11.09 -13.34
N HIS A 584 1.41 10.90 -14.26
CA HIS A 584 0.11 11.57 -14.24
C HIS A 584 -1.05 10.60 -13.95
N PHE A 585 -2.19 11.17 -13.55
CA PHE A 585 -3.44 10.45 -13.31
C PHE A 585 -4.55 11.03 -14.19
N ALA A 586 -5.00 10.28 -15.20
CA ALA A 586 -6.01 10.76 -16.15
C ALA A 586 -7.20 9.82 -16.27
N LEU A 587 -8.40 10.38 -16.12
CA LEU A 587 -9.68 9.72 -16.22
C LEU A 587 -10.41 10.15 -17.49
N GLY A 588 -10.83 9.18 -18.30
CA GLY A 588 -11.54 9.41 -19.57
C GLY A 588 -10.66 9.92 -20.72
N ALA A 589 -9.33 9.97 -20.54
CA ALA A 589 -8.39 10.53 -21.51
C ALA A 589 -8.54 9.99 -22.94
N ASN A 590 -8.95 8.72 -23.08
CA ASN A 590 -9.15 8.04 -24.36
C ASN A 590 -10.64 7.76 -24.64
N GLY A 591 -11.52 8.66 -24.19
CA GLY A 591 -12.97 8.44 -24.13
C GLY A 591 -13.35 7.53 -22.96
N GLY A 592 -14.65 7.26 -22.77
CA GLY A 592 -15.13 6.40 -21.69
C GLY A 592 -16.29 7.02 -20.91
N GLY A 593 -16.65 6.36 -19.81
CA GLY A 593 -17.74 6.75 -18.92
C GLY A 593 -17.86 5.79 -17.75
N ALA A 594 -18.84 6.03 -16.88
CA ALA A 594 -19.13 5.08 -15.81
C ALA A 594 -19.58 3.74 -16.39
N VAL A 595 -19.03 2.64 -15.88
CA VAL A 595 -19.36 1.27 -16.30
C VAL A 595 -19.93 0.50 -15.11
N THR A 596 -20.66 -0.59 -15.36
CA THR A 596 -21.19 -1.41 -14.27
C THR A 596 -20.11 -2.35 -13.73
N CYS A 597 -19.46 -1.96 -12.64
CA CYS A 597 -18.56 -2.81 -11.87
C CYS A 597 -19.31 -3.44 -10.69
N ASN A 598 -19.36 -4.77 -10.64
CA ASN A 598 -20.01 -5.53 -9.56
C ASN A 598 -21.45 -5.07 -9.25
N GLY A 599 -22.22 -4.68 -10.27
CA GLY A 599 -23.60 -4.21 -10.12
C GLY A 599 -23.74 -2.72 -9.78
N THR A 600 -22.64 -1.99 -9.63
CA THR A 600 -22.63 -0.54 -9.36
C THR A 600 -22.05 0.23 -10.54
N SER A 601 -22.61 1.40 -10.87
CA SER A 601 -22.04 2.27 -11.90
C SER A 601 -20.84 3.01 -11.34
N VAL A 602 -19.66 2.75 -11.91
CA VAL A 602 -18.36 3.24 -11.44
C VAL A 602 -17.60 3.84 -12.61
N GLY A 603 -17.26 5.14 -12.52
CA GLY A 603 -16.14 5.68 -13.27
C GLY A 603 -14.87 5.46 -12.45
N LEU A 604 -14.75 6.19 -11.34
CA LEU A 604 -13.74 5.97 -10.32
C LEU A 604 -14.41 5.90 -8.96
N HIS A 605 -14.11 4.89 -8.15
CA HIS A 605 -14.55 4.83 -6.76
C HIS A 605 -13.38 4.50 -5.83
N GLY A 606 -13.09 5.39 -4.88
CA GLY A 606 -12.10 5.20 -3.83
C GLY A 606 -12.60 5.78 -2.50
N THR A 607 -12.37 5.06 -1.41
CA THR A 607 -12.69 5.51 -0.05
C THR A 607 -11.53 5.22 0.86
N GLY A 608 -11.06 6.23 1.61
CA GLY A 608 -9.80 6.14 2.33
C GLY A 608 -8.58 6.14 1.40
N VAL A 609 -8.64 6.92 0.31
CA VAL A 609 -7.62 6.94 -0.74
C VAL A 609 -6.97 8.31 -0.83
N THR A 610 -5.64 8.33 -0.84
CA THR A 610 -4.83 9.51 -1.19
C THR A 610 -4.07 9.22 -2.47
N ILE A 611 -4.14 10.13 -3.44
CA ILE A 611 -3.36 10.07 -4.68
C ILE A 611 -2.20 11.07 -4.58
N VAL A 612 -0.97 10.60 -4.76
CA VAL A 612 0.24 11.42 -4.76
C VAL A 612 0.86 11.39 -6.15
N LEU A 613 1.12 12.55 -6.75
CA LEU A 613 1.59 12.69 -8.14
C LEU A 613 2.97 13.31 -8.20
N SER A 614 3.87 12.75 -9.02
CA SER A 614 5.12 13.44 -9.35
C SER A 614 4.92 14.50 -10.42
N GLY A 615 4.05 14.25 -11.40
CA GLY A 615 3.90 15.12 -12.57
C GLY A 615 5.11 15.14 -13.50
N ARG A 616 6.01 14.15 -13.38
CA ARG A 616 7.18 14.00 -14.27
C ARG A 616 6.79 13.74 -15.72
N THR A 617 5.61 13.16 -15.91
CA THR A 617 4.90 13.03 -17.18
C THR A 617 3.56 13.76 -17.08
N THR A 618 3.00 14.10 -18.22
CA THR A 618 1.65 14.64 -18.34
C THR A 618 0.88 13.86 -19.38
N SER A 619 -0.44 13.89 -19.30
CA SER A 619 -1.25 13.25 -20.33
C SER A 619 -1.02 13.90 -21.70
N THR A 620 -0.86 13.05 -22.71
CA THR A 620 -0.76 13.45 -24.13
C THR A 620 -2.11 13.40 -24.83
N SER A 621 -3.16 12.90 -24.18
CA SER A 621 -4.50 12.82 -24.76
C SER A 621 -5.10 14.22 -24.86
N TRP A 622 -5.75 14.51 -25.99
CA TRP A 622 -6.24 15.87 -26.32
C TRP A 622 -7.10 16.51 -25.22
N ALA A 623 -7.96 15.74 -24.55
CA ALA A 623 -8.84 16.24 -23.49
C ALA A 623 -8.14 16.44 -22.13
N CYS A 624 -6.93 15.91 -21.96
CA CYS A 624 -6.12 16.00 -20.74
C CYS A 624 -4.74 16.63 -20.97
N GLN A 625 -4.54 17.27 -22.12
CA GLN A 625 -3.22 17.59 -22.61
C GLN A 625 -2.45 18.47 -21.62
N ASN A 626 -1.21 18.08 -21.31
CA ASN A 626 -0.30 18.77 -20.40
C ASN A 626 -0.78 18.88 -18.94
N GLN A 627 -1.72 18.01 -18.53
CA GLN A 627 -2.19 17.94 -17.16
C GLN A 627 -1.56 16.76 -16.41
N VAL A 628 -1.29 16.97 -15.13
CA VAL A 628 -0.86 15.91 -14.20
C VAL A 628 -2.06 15.17 -13.59
N PHE A 629 -3.20 15.85 -13.49
CA PHE A 629 -4.47 15.25 -13.11
C PHE A 629 -5.57 15.66 -14.09
N CYS A 630 -6.41 14.73 -14.51
CA CYS A 630 -7.48 15.06 -15.45
C CYS A 630 -8.71 14.20 -15.27
N VAL A 631 -9.88 14.84 -15.38
CA VAL A 631 -11.17 14.17 -15.59
C VAL A 631 -11.82 14.78 -16.83
N THR A 632 -11.95 13.99 -17.89
CA THR A 632 -12.49 14.48 -19.17
C THR A 632 -14.01 14.46 -19.19
N ALA A 633 -14.57 15.14 -20.19
CA ALA A 633 -15.99 15.09 -20.45
C ALA A 633 -16.49 13.68 -20.74
N GLY A 634 -17.68 13.36 -20.22
CA GLY A 634 -18.32 12.05 -20.34
C GLY A 634 -17.86 11.01 -19.32
N TYR A 635 -16.79 11.27 -18.57
CA TYR A 635 -16.36 10.39 -17.48
C TYR A 635 -17.06 10.77 -16.17
N SER A 636 -18.15 10.05 -15.86
CA SER A 636 -19.04 10.31 -14.71
C SER A 636 -18.85 9.29 -13.57
N ASN A 637 -19.54 9.50 -12.45
CA ASN A 637 -19.45 8.67 -11.24
C ASN A 637 -18.01 8.55 -10.71
N VAL A 638 -17.36 9.70 -10.57
CA VAL A 638 -16.07 9.83 -9.90
C VAL A 638 -16.33 10.15 -8.43
N ARG A 639 -16.00 9.23 -7.53
CA ARG A 639 -16.09 9.42 -6.08
C ARG A 639 -14.76 9.05 -5.42
N LEU A 640 -14.09 10.04 -4.85
CA LEU A 640 -12.82 9.89 -4.16
C LEU A 640 -12.94 10.51 -2.77
N LEU A 641 -12.87 9.68 -1.74
CA LEU A 641 -12.90 10.13 -0.36
C LEU A 641 -11.53 9.89 0.28
N ALA A 642 -10.93 10.97 0.79
CA ALA A 642 -9.67 10.92 1.52
C ALA A 642 -9.75 10.04 2.79
N PRO A 643 -8.61 9.59 3.32
CA PRO A 643 -8.55 8.95 4.64
C PRO A 643 -9.12 9.84 5.75
N THR A 644 -9.81 9.25 6.72
CA THR A 644 -10.30 9.94 7.93
C THR A 644 -9.38 9.78 9.13
N THR A 645 -8.31 8.99 9.00
CA THR A 645 -7.32 8.71 10.05
C THR A 645 -5.94 8.48 9.42
N GLY A 646 -4.90 8.55 10.25
CA GLY A 646 -3.52 8.38 9.82
C GLY A 646 -2.87 9.65 9.28
N PRO A 647 -1.61 9.59 8.83
CA PRO A 647 -0.84 10.78 8.48
C PRO A 647 -1.27 11.45 7.17
N TYR A 648 -2.14 10.82 6.38
CA TYR A 648 -2.72 11.40 5.16
C TYR A 648 -4.17 11.81 5.36
N THR A 649 -4.58 12.06 6.61
CA THR A 649 -5.98 12.38 6.93
C THR A 649 -6.43 13.61 6.16
N GLY A 650 -7.57 13.49 5.49
CA GLY A 650 -8.14 14.56 4.69
C GLY A 650 -7.44 14.81 3.35
N LEU A 651 -6.27 14.24 3.05
CA LEU A 651 -5.60 14.47 1.77
C LEU A 651 -6.16 13.54 0.69
N ALA A 652 -6.87 14.08 -0.31
CA ALA A 652 -7.41 13.31 -1.43
C ALA A 652 -6.41 13.22 -2.58
N VAL A 653 -5.84 14.37 -2.98
CA VAL A 653 -4.84 14.48 -4.05
C VAL A 653 -3.72 15.43 -3.61
N VAL A 654 -2.48 15.00 -3.77
CA VAL A 654 -1.26 15.74 -3.43
C VAL A 654 -0.32 15.71 -4.63
N GLY A 655 0.14 16.87 -5.08
CA GLY A 655 1.23 16.97 -6.04
C GLY A 655 0.94 17.99 -7.13
N PRO A 656 1.83 18.25 -8.10
CA PRO A 656 3.17 17.67 -8.22
C PRO A 656 4.00 17.85 -6.96
N THR A 657 4.66 16.78 -6.51
CA THR A 657 5.48 16.80 -5.28
C THR A 657 6.80 17.56 -5.45
N ASP A 658 7.28 17.71 -6.68
CA ASP A 658 8.41 18.57 -7.02
C ASP A 658 7.91 20.00 -7.31
N PRO A 659 8.36 21.03 -6.57
CA PRO A 659 7.87 22.40 -6.75
C PRO A 659 8.27 23.03 -8.08
N THR A 660 9.23 22.46 -8.81
CA THR A 660 9.62 22.91 -10.15
C THR A 660 8.62 22.49 -11.24
N ILE A 661 7.72 21.55 -10.93
CA ILE A 661 6.71 21.06 -11.86
C ILE A 661 5.41 21.85 -11.66
N THR A 662 5.04 22.63 -12.67
CA THR A 662 3.88 23.55 -12.61
C THR A 662 2.68 23.07 -13.43
N HIS A 663 2.65 21.79 -13.80
CA HIS A 663 1.52 21.19 -14.50
C HIS A 663 0.31 21.08 -13.56
N GLY A 664 -0.89 21.23 -14.13
CA GLY A 664 -2.12 21.42 -13.38
C GLY A 664 -3.11 20.26 -13.41
N ALA A 665 -4.30 20.54 -12.91
CA ALA A 665 -5.47 19.69 -13.02
C ALA A 665 -6.53 20.30 -13.93
N VAL A 666 -7.23 19.45 -14.66
CA VAL A 666 -8.45 19.84 -15.38
C VAL A 666 -9.62 18.91 -15.06
N PHE A 667 -10.80 19.52 -14.90
CA PHE A 667 -12.09 18.84 -14.89
C PHE A 667 -12.94 19.41 -16.03
N SER A 668 -13.41 18.56 -16.95
CA SER A 668 -14.13 18.99 -18.14
C SER A 668 -15.51 18.35 -18.25
N GLY A 669 -16.53 19.13 -18.62
CA GLY A 669 -17.84 18.71 -19.17
C GLY A 669 -18.57 17.54 -18.52
N GLY A 670 -19.52 17.79 -17.61
CA GLY A 670 -20.38 16.72 -17.06
C GLY A 670 -19.63 15.69 -16.20
N ALA A 671 -18.41 16.02 -15.76
CA ALA A 671 -17.72 15.31 -14.69
C ALA A 671 -18.38 15.70 -13.36
N ASP A 672 -19.44 14.99 -12.96
CA ASP A 672 -20.02 15.08 -11.61
C ASP A 672 -19.11 14.31 -10.64
N ALA A 673 -18.09 15.00 -10.13
CA ALA A 673 -17.09 14.41 -9.24
C ALA A 673 -17.39 14.72 -7.78
N VAL A 674 -17.52 13.68 -6.97
CA VAL A 674 -17.61 13.76 -5.52
C VAL A 674 -16.22 13.56 -4.94
N LEU A 675 -15.51 14.66 -4.71
CA LEU A 675 -14.22 14.65 -4.02
C LEU A 675 -14.43 15.13 -2.58
N SER A 676 -13.95 14.35 -1.60
CA SER A 676 -13.86 14.75 -0.20
C SER A 676 -12.41 14.68 0.23
N GLY A 677 -11.90 15.77 0.77
CA GLY A 677 -10.52 16.01 1.15
C GLY A 677 -9.88 17.17 0.39
N ALA A 678 -8.58 17.35 0.60
CA ALA A 678 -7.78 18.36 -0.07
C ALA A 678 -7.33 17.86 -1.43
N PHE A 679 -7.54 18.71 -2.41
CA PHE A 679 -6.99 18.63 -3.74
C PHE A 679 -5.89 19.69 -3.84
N TYR A 680 -4.65 19.26 -3.55
CA TYR A 680 -3.50 20.10 -3.27
C TYR A 680 -2.46 20.07 -4.40
N LEU A 681 -2.52 21.07 -5.28
CA LEU A 681 -1.60 21.34 -6.40
C LEU A 681 -0.99 22.75 -6.25
N PRO A 682 -0.14 23.00 -5.23
CA PRO A 682 0.28 24.37 -4.87
C PRO A 682 0.96 25.14 -6.01
N ASN A 683 1.65 24.43 -6.91
CA ASN A 683 2.39 25.00 -8.04
C ASN A 683 1.68 24.85 -9.40
N GLY A 684 0.57 24.10 -9.44
CA GLY A 684 -0.18 23.81 -10.66
C GLY A 684 -1.53 24.53 -10.69
N PRO A 685 -2.02 24.96 -11.87
CA PRO A 685 -3.36 25.52 -11.98
C PRO A 685 -4.42 24.42 -11.84
N ILE A 686 -5.58 24.75 -11.28
CA ILE A 686 -6.77 23.90 -11.27
C ILE A 686 -7.83 24.58 -12.13
N SER A 687 -8.29 23.88 -13.17
CA SER A 687 -9.27 24.38 -14.12
C SER A 687 -10.51 23.49 -14.16
N MET A 688 -11.67 24.11 -14.15
CA MET A 688 -12.96 23.46 -14.35
C MET A 688 -13.63 24.09 -15.57
N THR A 689 -14.08 23.29 -16.53
CA THR A 689 -14.66 23.77 -17.78
C THR A 689 -15.90 22.99 -18.21
N GLY A 690 -16.74 23.60 -19.05
CA GLY A 690 -17.79 22.91 -19.81
C GLY A 690 -18.96 22.37 -18.98
N GLY A 691 -19.20 22.91 -17.78
CA GLY A 691 -20.27 22.48 -16.87
C GLY A 691 -19.86 21.34 -15.94
N ALA A 692 -18.56 21.09 -15.75
CA ALA A 692 -18.07 20.20 -14.69
C ALA A 692 -18.56 20.66 -13.30
N SER A 693 -18.89 19.70 -12.44
CA SER A 693 -19.30 19.96 -11.07
C SER A 693 -18.42 19.18 -10.09
N ILE A 694 -17.95 19.86 -9.04
CA ILE A 694 -17.18 19.23 -7.97
C ILE A 694 -17.77 19.61 -6.62
N GLY A 695 -17.99 18.62 -5.76
CA GLY A 695 -18.52 18.86 -4.42
C GLY A 695 -18.99 17.60 -3.74
N GLY A 696 -18.86 17.56 -2.42
CA GLY A 696 -19.32 16.43 -1.62
C GLY A 696 -20.83 16.19 -1.71
N ALA A 697 -21.23 14.92 -1.77
CA ALA A 697 -22.60 14.54 -1.45
C ALA A 697 -22.88 14.92 0.03
N GLY A 698 -24.13 15.24 0.40
CA GLY A 698 -24.48 15.73 1.74
C GLY A 698 -23.86 14.95 2.92
N GLY A 699 -23.59 15.64 4.04
CA GLY A 699 -23.01 15.03 5.25
C GLY A 699 -21.49 15.21 5.37
N ALA A 700 -20.80 14.27 6.04
CA ALA A 700 -19.34 14.29 6.27
C ALA A 700 -18.48 14.23 4.98
N GLU A 701 -19.11 14.03 3.81
CA GLU A 701 -18.46 13.99 2.50
C GLU A 701 -18.27 15.39 1.86
N ARG A 702 -18.71 16.48 2.51
CA ARG A 702 -18.62 17.86 1.99
C ARG A 702 -17.28 18.60 2.20
N CYS A 703 -16.27 17.93 2.75
CA CYS A 703 -14.99 18.58 3.05
C CYS A 703 -14.06 18.66 1.85
N LEU A 704 -14.41 19.43 0.81
CA LEU A 704 -13.52 19.69 -0.31
C LEU A 704 -12.65 20.92 -0.05
N GLN A 705 -11.33 20.78 -0.06
CA GLN A 705 -10.40 21.93 -0.05
C GLN A 705 -9.61 21.97 -1.37
N LEU A 706 -9.71 23.05 -2.14
CA LEU A 706 -8.95 23.25 -3.37
C LEU A 706 -7.77 24.18 -3.10
N VAL A 707 -6.56 23.74 -3.39
CA VAL A 707 -5.34 24.56 -3.28
C VAL A 707 -4.57 24.45 -4.58
N GLY A 708 -4.47 25.56 -5.31
CA GLY A 708 -3.80 25.63 -6.62
C GLY A 708 -2.92 26.86 -6.75
N SER A 709 -2.06 26.92 -7.76
CA SER A 709 -1.39 28.18 -8.13
C SER A 709 -2.41 29.21 -8.62
N ARG A 710 -3.44 28.74 -9.32
CA ARG A 710 -4.59 29.47 -9.84
C ARG A 710 -5.80 28.56 -9.84
N ILE A 711 -7.00 29.12 -9.62
CA ILE A 711 -8.28 28.44 -9.78
C ILE A 711 -9.08 29.11 -10.91
N THR A 712 -9.48 28.34 -11.91
CA THR A 712 -10.30 28.82 -13.03
C THR A 712 -11.57 27.99 -13.17
N LEU A 713 -12.74 28.64 -13.23
CA LEU A 713 -14.04 28.04 -13.52
C LEU A 713 -14.62 28.67 -14.80
N GLU A 714 -15.03 27.84 -15.76
CA GLU A 714 -15.58 28.30 -17.04
C GLU A 714 -16.81 27.49 -17.49
N GLY A 715 -17.79 28.18 -18.11
CA GLY A 715 -18.85 27.51 -18.87
C GLY A 715 -19.83 26.71 -18.03
N GLY A 716 -20.44 27.35 -17.03
CA GLY A 716 -21.53 26.79 -16.21
C GLY A 716 -21.08 25.83 -15.11
N THR A 717 -19.78 25.73 -14.83
CA THR A 717 -19.23 24.87 -13.78
C THR A 717 -19.61 25.32 -12.37
N THR A 718 -19.72 24.37 -11.46
CA THR A 718 -20.00 24.61 -10.05
C THR A 718 -18.98 23.93 -9.14
N ALA A 719 -18.49 24.65 -8.13
CA ALA A 719 -17.63 24.08 -7.08
C ALA A 719 -18.25 24.33 -5.71
N ALA A 720 -18.43 23.26 -4.94
CA ALA A 720 -18.97 23.31 -3.58
C ALA A 720 -17.95 22.81 -2.56
N SER A 721 -17.78 23.58 -1.49
CA SER A 721 -16.78 23.35 -0.45
C SER A 721 -17.34 23.80 0.90
N GLU A 722 -17.28 22.97 1.95
CA GLU A 722 -17.94 23.29 3.24
C GLU A 722 -17.02 23.15 4.46
N CYS A 723 -15.73 22.84 4.28
CA CYS A 723 -14.78 22.90 5.40
C CYS A 723 -13.33 22.99 4.95
N VAL A 724 -12.47 23.16 5.95
CA VAL A 724 -11.02 23.17 5.83
C VAL A 724 -10.45 22.01 6.63
N LEU A 725 -9.41 21.37 6.12
CA LEU A 725 -8.79 20.26 6.80
C LEU A 725 -7.95 20.75 7.98
N ALA A 726 -8.21 20.17 9.14
CA ALA A 726 -7.56 20.48 10.41
C ALA A 726 -6.21 19.77 10.59
N GLU A 727 -5.30 19.88 9.60
CA GLU A 727 -3.86 19.67 9.86
C GLU A 727 -3.11 21.00 10.06
N ALA A 728 -3.76 22.14 9.82
CA ALA A 728 -3.32 23.40 10.41
C ALA A 728 -3.66 23.35 11.91
N GLU A 729 -2.66 23.13 12.75
CA GLU A 729 -2.83 23.32 14.20
C GLU A 729 -3.42 24.71 14.47
N GLY A 730 -4.60 24.71 15.09
CA GLY A 730 -5.47 25.86 15.24
C GLY A 730 -6.80 25.61 14.54
N GLY A 731 -7.80 25.14 15.30
CA GLY A 731 -9.18 25.03 14.82
C GLY A 731 -9.65 26.32 14.16
N ALA A 732 -10.70 26.25 13.35
CA ALA A 732 -11.22 27.29 12.45
C ALA A 732 -11.50 28.70 13.05
N ASN A 733 -11.18 28.93 14.33
CA ASN A 733 -11.31 30.19 15.04
C ASN A 733 -10.07 30.60 15.90
N GLY A 734 -9.00 29.80 15.94
CA GLY A 734 -7.85 30.03 16.83
C GLY A 734 -6.68 30.73 16.15
N GLY A 735 -6.15 31.79 16.77
CA GLY A 735 -4.87 32.40 16.37
C GLY A 735 -3.69 31.42 16.52
N ARG A 736 -2.63 31.61 15.74
CA ARG A 736 -1.40 30.78 15.79
C ARG A 736 -0.84 30.74 17.22
N VAL A 737 -0.59 29.56 17.77
CA VAL A 737 0.07 29.38 19.07
C VAL A 737 1.49 28.85 18.85
N ARG A 738 2.47 29.37 19.59
CA ARG A 738 3.85 28.84 19.56
C ARG A 738 4.48 28.89 20.94
N LEU A 739 5.17 27.83 21.33
CA LEU A 739 6.04 27.85 22.52
C LEU A 739 7.22 28.80 22.32
N VAL A 740 7.43 29.70 23.28
CA VAL A 740 8.56 30.62 23.32
C VAL A 740 9.33 30.35 24.60
N GLN A 741 10.65 30.20 24.45
CA GLN A 741 11.59 30.01 25.56
C GLN A 741 12.34 31.30 25.83
#